data_AF-A0A167SX06-F1
#
_entry.id   AF-A0A167SX06-F1
#
_cell.length_a   1.000
_cell.length_b   1.000
_cell.length_c   1.000
_cell.angle_alpha   90.00
_cell.angle_beta   90.00
_cell.angle_gamma   90.00
#
_symmetry.space_group_name_H-M   'P 1'
#
loop_
_entity.id
_entity.type
_entity.pdbx_description
1 polymer ?
#
loop_
_entity_poly.entity_id
_entity_poly.type
_entity_poly.pdbx_seq_one_letter_code
_entity_poly.pdbx_strand_id
1 'polypeptide(L)'
;MAPAALSLDNGAVEESSSWRAGCEQRKEDYIRSINIRDVCALASYYHHNQPCTEFRERKRGSYNVCYFIEFPNDHTRWVVRFPLTPVLQDAHRKLDCEIATMEYVASKTSVPIPRVRAHGYAGERGPSNPTGKCFLILDYISGEPLSQCPLEDTTSENRDRFYADLAKFYSQMRGLEFDAAGALALGADGTFRITAPLSMDIAAIGLRGTETHTQLQATSAMDRYARQLYSLLLRRAAEPIPEMELLDVQYLVFALQDFENRLHDFTSFTRRQKFVLAHGDLQPSNIILGEDYSITGIIDWEWAGTVPAPFFVPPLWLGKNIAPVANDDDFKDSLSRIHAALVASGSRLATEWPADMHCSAEYYIPAALLNQHFFMTVYYTQLFPLYFGETKQHIKPDSTTMASLKRRAEEAAPAKANKKKRKSKFQAEDESLDTELGLNTLFSRMDNQLLADYLAQKIGRFGTDLSPVEISDITLSANAITDATGFTEQRTLEKLPDFLAHFCKNPDSLGKASKKLGTPHSIIVTGAGLRAADIVRAVRKFASKEIAVAKLFAKHMKVDEQVAFLKKTRVSITVGTPARLSELIDNGALSLEGLHRVVVDASHIDQKKRGVMDMKDTMMPLAKFLSKKEFQDRYTDEEKPLSLLFF
;
A
#
# COMPACT_ATOMS: atom_id res chain seq x y z
N MET A 1 -20.69 16.06 16.43
CA MET A 1 -20.02 16.70 17.59
C MET A 1 -18.60 17.01 17.15
N ALA A 2 -18.16 18.27 17.24
CA ALA A 2 -16.74 18.58 17.03
C ALA A 2 -15.93 17.89 18.13
N PRO A 3 -14.86 17.13 17.84
CA PRO A 3 -13.94 16.72 18.89
C PRO A 3 -13.35 17.99 19.49
N ALA A 4 -13.43 18.11 20.81
CA ALA A 4 -12.83 19.20 21.55
C ALA A 4 -11.35 19.31 21.16
N ALA A 5 -10.90 20.54 20.92
CA ALA A 5 -9.52 20.86 20.57
C ALA A 5 -8.55 20.19 21.55
N LEU A 6 -7.82 19.18 21.08
CA LEU A 6 -6.64 18.68 21.77
C LEU A 6 -5.55 19.73 21.60
N SER A 7 -5.07 20.28 22.71
CA SER A 7 -3.83 21.05 22.75
C SER A 7 -2.71 20.20 22.15
N LEU A 8 -2.00 20.75 21.17
CA LEU A 8 -0.75 20.18 20.66
C LEU A 8 0.27 20.17 21.80
N ASP A 9 0.43 19.02 22.44
CA ASP A 9 1.55 18.76 23.33
C ASP A 9 2.64 18.07 22.50
N ASN A 10 3.78 18.74 22.33
CA ASN A 10 4.90 18.24 21.53
C ASN A 10 5.51 16.94 22.10
N GLY A 11 5.17 16.56 23.35
CA GLY A 11 5.57 15.28 23.95
C GLY A 11 4.92 14.04 23.31
N ALA A 12 3.74 14.18 22.70
CA ALA A 12 2.99 13.03 22.18
C ALA A 12 3.63 12.39 20.92
N VAL A 13 4.44 13.13 20.17
CA VAL A 13 5.08 12.65 18.93
C VAL A 13 6.34 11.84 19.23
N GLU A 14 7.16 12.27 20.19
CA GLU A 14 8.32 11.51 20.68
C GLU A 14 7.90 10.24 21.42
N GLU A 15 6.81 10.29 22.19
CA GLU A 15 6.20 9.08 22.77
C GLU A 15 5.68 8.13 21.68
N SER A 16 5.19 8.67 20.56
CA SER A 16 4.65 7.88 19.43
C SER A 16 5.70 7.03 18.70
N SER A 17 6.86 7.61 18.41
CA SER A 17 7.97 6.90 17.76
C SER A 17 8.65 5.91 18.71
N SER A 18 8.81 6.30 19.98
CA SER A 18 9.35 5.47 21.06
C SER A 18 8.50 4.20 21.33
N TRP A 19 7.17 4.31 21.34
CA TRP A 19 6.31 3.12 21.57
C TRP A 19 6.37 2.10 20.43
N ARG A 20 6.47 2.55 19.16
CA ARG A 20 6.55 1.65 17.99
C ARG A 20 7.83 0.83 18.04
N ALA A 21 8.95 1.51 18.29
CA ALA A 21 10.24 0.86 18.49
C ALA A 21 10.20 -0.14 19.67
N GLY A 22 9.57 0.25 20.79
CA GLY A 22 9.38 -0.64 21.94
C GLY A 22 8.45 -1.84 21.68
N CYS A 23 7.48 -1.73 20.78
CA CYS A 23 6.65 -2.87 20.36
C CYS A 23 7.43 -3.84 19.48
N GLU A 24 8.19 -3.34 18.51
CA GLU A 24 9.02 -4.19 17.63
C GLU A 24 10.09 -4.93 18.44
N GLN A 25 10.75 -4.25 19.37
CA GLN A 25 11.73 -4.89 20.26
C GLN A 25 11.09 -6.03 21.07
N ARG A 26 9.90 -5.82 21.65
CA ARG A 26 9.16 -6.85 22.39
C ARG A 26 8.79 -8.06 21.52
N LYS A 27 8.44 -7.84 20.25
CA LYS A 27 8.19 -8.93 19.29
C LYS A 27 9.48 -9.71 19.03
N GLU A 28 10.58 -9.02 18.77
CA GLU A 28 11.87 -9.67 18.49
C GLU A 28 12.36 -10.50 19.68
N ASP A 29 12.29 -9.96 20.89
CA ASP A 29 12.71 -10.66 22.10
C ASP A 29 11.86 -11.91 22.35
N TYR A 30 10.55 -11.81 22.08
CA TYR A 30 9.66 -12.96 22.13
C TYR A 30 10.05 -14.03 21.10
N ILE A 31 10.33 -13.65 19.85
CA ILE A 31 10.75 -14.58 18.80
C ILE A 31 12.11 -15.20 19.14
N ARG A 32 13.07 -14.42 19.65
CA ARG A 32 14.39 -14.91 20.12
C ARG A 32 14.26 -15.94 21.24
N SER A 33 13.25 -15.79 22.10
CA SER A 33 13.00 -16.74 23.19
C SER A 33 12.41 -18.08 22.75
N ILE A 34 12.03 -18.25 21.48
CA ILE A 34 11.53 -19.51 20.91
C ILE A 34 12.70 -20.29 20.32
N ASN A 35 13.15 -21.34 21.02
CA ASN A 35 14.21 -22.22 20.54
C ASN A 35 13.65 -23.23 19.54
N ILE A 36 14.29 -23.36 18.37
CA ILE A 36 13.89 -24.33 17.35
C ILE A 36 13.86 -25.78 17.87
N ARG A 37 14.72 -26.14 18.83
CA ARG A 37 14.68 -27.47 19.45
C ARG A 37 13.38 -27.70 20.22
N ASP A 38 12.89 -26.68 20.92
CA ASP A 38 11.62 -26.75 21.63
C ASP A 38 10.46 -26.82 20.64
N VAL A 39 10.54 -26.13 19.50
CA VAL A 39 9.55 -26.21 18.41
C VAL A 39 9.50 -27.61 17.80
N CYS A 40 10.65 -28.23 17.50
CA CYS A 40 10.70 -29.60 17.01
C CYS A 40 10.19 -30.59 18.06
N ALA A 41 10.56 -30.43 19.34
CA ALA A 41 10.04 -31.28 20.42
C ALA A 41 8.52 -31.16 20.54
N LEU A 42 7.99 -29.94 20.41
CA LEU A 42 6.54 -29.68 20.40
C LEU A 42 5.86 -30.40 19.23
N ALA A 43 6.34 -30.22 18.00
CA ALA A 43 5.77 -30.87 16.82
C ALA A 43 5.87 -32.41 16.90
N SER A 44 7.03 -32.91 17.34
CA SER A 44 7.27 -34.34 17.55
C SER A 44 6.29 -34.96 18.54
N TYR A 45 6.02 -34.28 19.67
CA TYR A 45 5.06 -34.76 20.68
C TYR A 45 3.67 -35.04 20.07
N TYR A 46 3.16 -34.11 19.25
CA TYR A 46 1.86 -34.27 18.59
C TYR A 46 1.89 -35.18 17.36
N HIS A 47 3.07 -35.59 16.89
CA HIS A 47 3.25 -36.57 15.81
C HIS A 47 3.86 -37.89 16.32
N HIS A 48 3.33 -38.40 17.44
CA HIS A 48 3.72 -39.70 18.00
C HIS A 48 5.23 -39.84 18.32
N ASN A 49 5.86 -38.74 18.73
CA ASN A 49 7.30 -38.64 19.03
C ASN A 49 8.22 -38.98 17.84
N GLN A 50 7.76 -38.79 16.61
CA GLN A 50 8.63 -38.95 15.44
C GLN A 50 9.64 -37.81 15.32
N PRO A 51 10.87 -38.07 14.85
CA PRO A 51 11.87 -37.03 14.61
C PRO A 51 11.42 -36.09 13.49
N CYS A 52 11.74 -34.81 13.62
CA CYS A 52 11.38 -33.78 12.66
C CYS A 52 12.45 -32.70 12.56
N THR A 53 12.43 -31.97 11.44
CA THR A 53 13.38 -30.88 11.16
C THR A 53 12.67 -29.70 10.53
N GLU A 54 13.24 -28.51 10.67
CA GLU A 54 12.80 -27.34 9.92
C GLU A 54 13.25 -27.46 8.46
N PHE A 55 12.31 -27.36 7.51
CA PHE A 55 12.60 -27.55 6.07
C PHE A 55 12.67 -26.23 5.28
N ARG A 56 12.32 -25.10 5.91
CA ARG A 56 12.46 -23.75 5.34
C ARG A 56 12.52 -22.71 6.44
N GLU A 57 13.01 -21.53 6.09
CA GLU A 57 13.12 -20.42 7.02
C GLU A 57 11.76 -20.04 7.61
N ARG A 58 11.74 -19.82 8.93
CA ARG A 58 10.58 -19.28 9.65
C ARG A 58 10.11 -17.95 9.04
N LYS A 59 8.81 -17.73 9.04
CA LYS A 59 8.19 -16.47 8.58
C LYS A 59 7.57 -15.74 9.76
N ARG A 60 7.73 -14.40 9.79
CA ARG A 60 7.07 -13.53 10.77
C ARG A 60 6.02 -12.65 10.08
N GLY A 61 4.85 -12.53 10.68
CA GLY A 61 3.83 -11.54 10.33
C GLY A 61 3.63 -10.52 11.45
N SER A 62 2.54 -9.75 11.37
CA SER A 62 2.21 -8.71 12.36
C SER A 62 1.86 -9.28 13.74
N TYR A 63 1.24 -10.47 13.76
CA TYR A 63 0.66 -11.07 14.97
C TYR A 63 1.17 -12.46 15.28
N ASN A 64 1.90 -13.12 14.37
CA ASN A 64 2.34 -14.50 14.52
C ASN A 64 3.75 -14.71 13.98
N VAL A 65 4.44 -15.71 14.51
CA VAL A 65 5.64 -16.31 13.89
C VAL A 65 5.37 -17.78 13.57
N CYS A 66 5.75 -18.21 12.36
CA CYS A 66 5.49 -19.54 11.83
C CYS A 66 6.80 -20.27 11.55
N TYR A 67 6.91 -21.49 12.07
CA TYR A 67 8.01 -22.43 11.83
C TYR A 67 7.50 -23.58 10.97
N PHE A 68 8.31 -24.02 10.01
CA PHE A 68 7.89 -24.98 8.99
C PHE A 68 8.61 -26.31 9.20
N ILE A 69 7.87 -27.31 9.67
CA ILE A 69 8.40 -28.58 10.15
C ILE A 69 8.06 -29.70 9.18
N GLU A 70 9.04 -30.55 8.89
CA GLU A 70 8.88 -31.77 8.09
C GLU A 70 9.25 -32.99 8.93
N PHE A 71 8.48 -34.06 8.76
CA PHE A 71 8.72 -35.38 9.33
C PHE A 71 9.30 -36.29 8.23
N PRO A 72 10.63 -36.54 8.21
CA PRO A 72 11.26 -37.25 7.11
C PRO A 72 10.77 -38.69 6.90
N ASN A 73 10.19 -39.30 7.93
CA ASN A 73 9.73 -40.69 7.89
C ASN A 73 8.48 -40.90 7.03
N ASP A 74 7.56 -39.93 7.01
CA ASP A 74 6.29 -40.03 6.28
C ASP A 74 6.02 -38.84 5.36
N HIS A 75 6.98 -37.92 5.25
CA HIS A 75 6.92 -36.69 4.46
C HIS A 75 5.77 -35.76 4.86
N THR A 76 5.20 -35.92 6.05
CA THR A 76 4.22 -34.97 6.60
C THR A 76 4.88 -33.64 6.86
N ARG A 77 4.19 -32.54 6.53
CA ARG A 77 4.65 -31.18 6.77
C ARG A 77 3.62 -30.40 7.56
N TRP A 78 4.09 -29.72 8.61
CA TRP A 78 3.27 -28.88 9.49
C TRP A 78 3.83 -27.46 9.58
N VAL A 79 2.95 -26.54 9.95
CA VAL A 79 3.29 -25.18 10.36
C VAL A 79 3.02 -25.07 11.85
N VAL A 80 4.06 -24.77 12.64
CA VAL A 80 3.94 -24.45 14.06
C VAL A 80 3.94 -22.93 14.20
N ARG A 81 2.79 -22.41 14.60
CA ARG A 81 2.49 -20.98 14.68
C ARG A 81 2.41 -20.53 16.14
N PHE A 82 3.10 -19.44 16.46
CA PHE A 82 3.07 -18.82 17.78
C PHE A 82 2.50 -17.40 17.68
N PRO A 83 1.35 -17.13 18.32
CA PRO A 83 0.86 -15.77 18.50
C PRO A 83 1.87 -14.91 19.26
N LEU A 84 2.15 -13.71 18.77
CA LEU A 84 3.05 -12.74 19.39
C LEU A 84 2.35 -12.09 20.59
N THR A 85 2.23 -12.84 21.68
CA THR A 85 1.49 -12.42 22.89
C THR A 85 1.91 -11.06 23.50
N PRO A 86 3.17 -10.57 23.39
CA PRO A 86 3.53 -9.24 23.91
C PRO A 86 2.81 -8.08 23.22
N VAL A 87 2.23 -8.33 22.05
CA VAL A 87 1.53 -7.35 21.21
C VAL A 87 0.11 -7.81 20.87
N LEU A 88 -0.48 -8.70 21.67
CA LEU A 88 -1.85 -9.16 21.50
C LEU A 88 -2.62 -9.02 22.82
N GLN A 89 -3.67 -8.21 22.79
CA GLN A 89 -4.62 -8.06 23.89
C GLN A 89 -5.59 -9.26 23.83
N ASP A 90 -5.38 -10.27 24.69
CA ASP A 90 -6.13 -11.54 24.76
C ASP A 90 -5.84 -12.56 23.63
N ALA A 91 -4.63 -13.13 23.68
CA ALA A 91 -4.20 -14.17 22.74
C ALA A 91 -4.97 -15.48 22.86
N HIS A 92 -5.55 -15.80 24.02
CA HIS A 92 -6.30 -17.05 24.22
C HIS A 92 -7.64 -16.98 23.48
N ARG A 93 -8.42 -15.91 23.70
CA ARG A 93 -9.69 -15.71 22.97
C ARG A 93 -9.48 -15.67 21.46
N LYS A 94 -8.41 -15.03 21.00
CA LYS A 94 -8.08 -14.97 19.57
C LYS A 94 -7.83 -16.37 19.01
N LEU A 95 -7.04 -17.18 19.70
CA LEU A 95 -6.77 -18.57 19.31
C LEU A 95 -8.04 -19.42 19.30
N ASP A 96 -8.88 -19.30 20.33
CA ASP A 96 -10.15 -20.05 20.43
C ASP A 96 -11.10 -19.72 19.26
N CYS A 97 -11.22 -18.44 18.91
CA CYS A 97 -12.04 -18.00 17.79
C CYS A 97 -11.49 -18.45 16.42
N GLU A 98 -10.16 -18.43 16.24
CA GLU A 98 -9.50 -18.91 15.02
C GLU A 98 -9.79 -20.41 14.82
N ILE A 99 -9.57 -21.23 15.86
CA ILE A 99 -9.82 -22.67 15.82
C ILE A 99 -11.30 -22.97 15.56
N ALA A 100 -12.21 -22.33 16.32
CA ALA A 100 -13.65 -22.53 16.16
C ALA A 100 -14.11 -22.19 14.73
N THR A 101 -13.56 -21.11 14.15
CA THR A 101 -13.89 -20.75 12.76
C THR A 101 -13.38 -21.80 11.77
N MET A 102 -12.14 -22.24 11.91
CA MET A 102 -11.57 -23.25 11.01
C MET A 102 -12.33 -24.57 11.09
N GLU A 103 -12.68 -25.04 12.29
CA GLU A 103 -13.49 -26.25 12.48
C GLU A 103 -14.89 -26.09 11.85
N TYR A 104 -15.53 -24.93 12.04
CA TYR A 104 -16.83 -24.66 11.46
C TYR A 104 -16.78 -24.69 9.93
N VAL A 105 -15.83 -23.97 9.33
CA VAL A 105 -15.65 -23.90 7.86
C VAL A 105 -15.34 -25.28 7.28
N ALA A 106 -14.45 -26.06 7.89
CA ALA A 106 -14.16 -27.43 7.48
C ALA A 106 -15.39 -28.35 7.56
N SER A 107 -16.25 -28.16 8.58
CA SER A 107 -17.43 -29.01 8.77
C SER A 107 -18.60 -28.68 7.83
N LYS A 108 -18.62 -27.48 7.23
CA LYS A 108 -19.75 -26.97 6.44
C LYS A 108 -19.43 -26.73 4.96
N THR A 109 -18.16 -26.72 4.58
CA THR A 109 -17.73 -26.34 3.25
C THR A 109 -16.67 -27.28 2.69
N SER A 110 -16.41 -27.18 1.40
CA SER A 110 -15.25 -27.79 0.74
C SER A 110 -14.12 -26.79 0.53
N VAL A 111 -14.11 -25.67 1.27
CA VAL A 111 -13.04 -24.67 1.15
C VAL A 111 -11.72 -25.30 1.62
N PRO A 112 -10.64 -25.21 0.83
CA PRO A 112 -9.36 -25.77 1.24
C PRO A 112 -8.75 -24.89 2.34
N ILE A 113 -8.78 -25.38 3.58
CA ILE A 113 -8.17 -24.72 4.74
C ILE A 113 -7.24 -25.68 5.46
N PRO A 114 -6.22 -25.18 6.18
CA PRO A 114 -5.29 -26.06 6.88
C PRO A 114 -6.00 -26.72 8.05
N ARG A 115 -5.76 -28.02 8.26
CA ARG A 115 -6.34 -28.73 9.40
C ARG A 115 -5.58 -28.41 10.68
N VAL A 116 -6.31 -28.13 11.75
CA VAL A 116 -5.76 -28.01 13.11
C VAL A 116 -5.31 -29.38 13.62
N ARG A 117 -4.04 -29.51 13.98
CA ARG A 117 -3.44 -30.74 14.52
C ARG A 117 -3.36 -30.71 16.04
N ALA A 118 -2.96 -29.56 16.58
CA ALA A 118 -2.88 -29.33 18.00
C ALA A 118 -2.87 -27.83 18.27
N HIS A 119 -3.20 -27.45 19.50
CA HIS A 119 -3.07 -26.09 19.99
C HIS A 119 -2.77 -26.14 21.48
N GLY A 120 -2.29 -25.04 22.03
CA GLY A 120 -2.08 -24.92 23.46
C GLY A 120 -1.87 -23.48 23.89
N TYR A 121 -2.12 -23.23 25.17
CA TYR A 121 -2.04 -21.91 25.78
C TYR A 121 -0.67 -21.68 26.43
N ALA A 122 -0.37 -20.42 26.76
CA ALA A 122 0.83 -20.09 27.52
C ALA A 122 0.73 -20.67 28.94
N GLY A 123 1.83 -21.23 29.44
CA GLY A 123 1.84 -21.93 30.73
C GLY A 123 3.20 -22.52 31.09
N GLU A 124 3.21 -23.42 32.07
CA GLU A 124 4.42 -24.11 32.50
C GLU A 124 4.98 -24.99 31.37
N ARG A 125 6.32 -25.03 31.26
CA ARG A 125 6.99 -25.89 30.28
C ARG A 125 6.80 -27.35 30.66
N GLY A 126 6.38 -28.15 29.70
CA GLY A 126 6.20 -29.58 29.87
C GLY A 126 6.31 -30.34 28.54
N PRO A 127 6.16 -31.68 28.54
CA PRO A 127 6.30 -32.48 27.33
C PRO A 127 5.35 -32.08 26.19
N SER A 128 4.11 -31.70 26.53
CA SER A 128 3.09 -31.25 25.56
C SER A 128 3.21 -29.78 25.14
N ASN A 129 4.02 -28.99 25.86
CA ASN A 129 4.34 -27.61 25.52
C ASN A 129 5.75 -27.22 26.04
N PRO A 130 6.83 -27.68 25.40
CA PRO A 130 8.20 -27.39 25.84
C PRO A 130 8.57 -25.91 25.73
N THR A 131 7.85 -25.14 24.90
CA THR A 131 8.05 -23.70 24.74
C THR A 131 7.46 -22.86 25.88
N GLY A 132 6.43 -23.38 26.56
CA GLY A 132 5.62 -22.65 27.54
C GLY A 132 4.78 -21.52 26.94
N LYS A 133 4.69 -21.44 25.60
CA LYS A 133 4.02 -20.35 24.86
C LYS A 133 2.70 -20.83 24.26
N CYS A 134 1.85 -19.87 23.93
CA CYS A 134 0.65 -20.12 23.12
C CYS A 134 1.07 -20.60 21.73
N PHE A 135 0.45 -21.65 21.20
CA PHE A 135 0.79 -22.21 19.89
C PHE A 135 -0.42 -22.82 19.16
N LEU A 136 -0.29 -22.92 17.85
CA LEU A 136 -1.20 -23.62 16.94
C LEU A 136 -0.37 -24.44 15.94
N ILE A 137 -0.67 -25.72 15.79
CA ILE A 137 -0.05 -26.63 14.82
C ILE A 137 -1.06 -26.91 13.72
N LEU A 138 -0.66 -26.62 12.48
CA LEU A 138 -1.49 -26.74 11.29
C LEU A 138 -0.85 -27.66 10.25
N ASP A 139 -1.66 -28.32 9.43
CA ASP A 139 -1.17 -28.90 8.18
C ASP A 139 -0.55 -27.82 7.29
N TYR A 140 0.62 -28.12 6.70
CA TYR A 140 1.21 -27.26 5.69
C TYR A 140 0.49 -27.44 4.35
N ILE A 141 0.10 -26.32 3.73
CA ILE A 141 -0.48 -26.32 2.39
C ILE A 141 0.62 -26.00 1.38
N SER A 142 0.79 -26.92 0.42
CA SER A 142 1.73 -26.75 -0.69
C SER A 142 1.20 -25.77 -1.73
N GLY A 143 2.11 -24.97 -2.26
CA GLY A 143 1.81 -23.94 -3.24
C GLY A 143 2.51 -22.63 -2.88
N GLU A 144 2.24 -21.62 -3.71
CA GLU A 144 2.78 -20.28 -3.52
C GLU A 144 1.66 -19.27 -3.25
N PRO A 145 1.87 -18.26 -2.39
CA PRO A 145 0.86 -17.22 -2.17
C PRO A 145 0.55 -16.43 -3.45
N LEU A 146 -0.71 -16.04 -3.67
CA LEU A 146 -1.13 -15.21 -4.80
C LEU A 146 -0.30 -13.90 -4.89
N SER A 147 0.12 -13.34 -3.75
CA SER A 147 1.01 -12.16 -3.71
C SER A 147 2.37 -12.37 -4.42
N GLN A 148 2.77 -13.62 -4.65
CA GLN A 148 4.02 -14.02 -5.33
C GLN A 148 3.76 -14.60 -6.73
N CYS A 149 2.49 -14.68 -7.16
CA CYS A 149 2.07 -15.23 -8.44
C CYS A 149 1.18 -14.21 -9.18
N PRO A 150 1.76 -13.19 -9.83
CA PRO A 150 0.98 -12.16 -10.51
C PRO A 150 0.05 -12.77 -11.57
N LEU A 151 -1.25 -12.48 -11.48
CA LEU A 151 -2.27 -12.98 -12.43
C LEU A 151 -2.06 -12.46 -13.87
N GLU A 152 -1.26 -11.41 -14.04
CA GLU A 152 -0.90 -10.85 -15.34
C GLU A 152 0.11 -11.72 -16.10
N ASP A 153 0.96 -12.42 -15.37
CA ASP A 153 2.07 -13.19 -15.91
C ASP A 153 1.65 -14.60 -16.34
N THR A 154 0.36 -14.94 -16.18
CA THR A 154 -0.21 -16.25 -16.50
C THR A 154 -1.20 -16.18 -17.66
N THR A 155 -1.62 -17.35 -18.15
CA THR A 155 -2.54 -17.46 -19.28
C THR A 155 -3.97 -17.06 -18.90
N SER A 156 -4.82 -16.79 -19.90
CA SER A 156 -6.23 -16.48 -19.61
C SER A 156 -6.94 -17.65 -18.95
N GLU A 157 -6.62 -18.89 -19.34
CA GLU A 157 -7.21 -20.10 -18.77
C GLU A 157 -6.88 -20.24 -17.28
N ASN A 158 -5.64 -19.94 -16.88
CA ASN A 158 -5.22 -19.96 -15.48
C ASN A 158 -5.89 -18.84 -14.68
N ARG A 159 -6.03 -17.64 -15.24
CA ARG A 159 -6.81 -16.56 -14.60
C ARG A 159 -8.27 -16.95 -14.41
N ASP A 160 -8.90 -17.53 -15.44
CA ASP A 160 -10.30 -17.95 -15.39
C ASP A 160 -10.50 -19.07 -14.35
N ARG A 161 -9.54 -20.00 -14.24
CA ARG A 161 -9.51 -21.01 -13.17
C ARG A 161 -9.44 -20.37 -11.78
N PHE A 162 -8.51 -19.44 -11.56
CA PHE A 162 -8.40 -18.72 -10.30
C PHE A 162 -9.69 -18.01 -9.91
N TYR A 163 -10.29 -17.25 -10.83
CA TYR A 163 -11.53 -16.52 -10.55
C TYR A 163 -12.73 -17.45 -10.35
N ALA A 164 -12.77 -18.61 -11.00
CA ALA A 164 -13.77 -19.63 -10.74
C ALA A 164 -13.64 -20.21 -9.33
N ASP A 165 -12.43 -20.50 -8.86
CA ASP A 165 -12.18 -20.99 -7.51
C ASP A 165 -12.50 -19.92 -6.46
N LEU A 166 -12.15 -18.66 -6.71
CA LEU A 166 -12.46 -17.54 -5.83
C LEU A 166 -13.98 -17.31 -5.73
N ALA A 167 -14.70 -17.37 -6.86
CA ALA A 167 -16.16 -17.29 -6.90
C ALA A 167 -16.81 -18.45 -6.13
N LYS A 168 -16.26 -19.67 -6.24
CA LYS A 168 -16.70 -20.85 -5.49
C LYS A 168 -16.45 -20.69 -3.99
N PHE A 169 -15.31 -20.13 -3.58
CA PHE A 169 -15.04 -19.80 -2.19
C PHE A 169 -16.10 -18.83 -1.64
N TYR A 170 -16.29 -17.68 -2.28
CA TYR A 170 -17.25 -16.68 -1.80
C TYR A 170 -18.68 -17.23 -1.77
N SER A 171 -19.08 -18.03 -2.77
CA SER A 171 -20.39 -18.66 -2.81
C SER A 171 -20.64 -19.59 -1.62
N GLN A 172 -19.62 -20.36 -1.21
CA GLN A 172 -19.72 -21.23 -0.03
C GLN A 172 -19.79 -20.43 1.26
N MET A 173 -18.93 -19.42 1.41
CA MET A 173 -18.94 -18.53 2.58
C MET A 173 -20.29 -17.81 2.71
N ARG A 174 -20.88 -17.41 1.58
CA ARG A 174 -22.22 -16.79 1.57
C ARG A 174 -23.32 -17.70 2.13
N GLY A 175 -23.16 -19.02 2.01
CA GLY A 175 -24.08 -20.00 2.57
C GLY A 175 -23.99 -20.16 4.09
N LEU A 176 -22.95 -19.61 4.73
CA LEU A 176 -22.74 -19.70 6.18
C LEU A 176 -23.42 -18.51 6.88
N GLU A 177 -24.71 -18.69 7.18
CA GLU A 177 -25.56 -17.63 7.74
C GLU A 177 -25.72 -17.72 9.27
N PHE A 178 -25.77 -16.55 9.91
CA PHE A 178 -25.89 -16.34 11.35
C PHE A 178 -26.89 -15.21 11.66
N ASP A 179 -27.25 -15.05 12.93
CA ASP A 179 -28.23 -14.04 13.40
C ASP A 179 -27.59 -12.80 14.03
N ALA A 180 -26.26 -12.76 14.15
CA ALA A 180 -25.52 -11.62 14.67
C ALA A 180 -24.14 -11.50 14.01
N ALA A 181 -23.60 -10.28 14.00
CA ALA A 181 -22.21 -9.98 13.70
C ALA A 181 -21.34 -10.15 14.94
N GLY A 182 -20.14 -10.70 14.76
CA GLY A 182 -19.19 -10.99 15.84
C GLY A 182 -18.20 -12.09 15.47
N ALA A 183 -17.34 -12.45 16.42
CA ALA A 183 -16.38 -13.54 16.24
C ALA A 183 -17.05 -14.88 16.58
N LEU A 184 -16.76 -15.92 15.80
CA LEU A 184 -17.25 -17.26 16.09
C LEU A 184 -16.41 -17.87 17.22
N ALA A 185 -17.07 -18.45 18.22
CA ALA A 185 -16.41 -19.19 19.30
C ALA A 185 -17.14 -20.52 19.53
N LEU A 186 -16.41 -21.50 20.06
CA LEU A 186 -16.97 -22.78 20.47
C LEU A 186 -17.34 -22.73 21.96
N GLY A 187 -18.62 -22.94 22.27
CA GLY A 187 -19.10 -23.03 23.65
C GLY A 187 -18.64 -24.33 24.32
N ALA A 188 -18.64 -24.34 25.66
CA ALA A 188 -18.32 -25.54 26.44
C ALA A 188 -19.26 -26.72 26.17
N ASP A 189 -20.44 -26.48 25.60
CA ASP A 189 -21.41 -27.48 25.15
C ASP A 189 -21.16 -27.98 23.71
N GLY A 190 -20.06 -27.56 23.09
CA GLY A 190 -19.70 -27.91 21.71
C GLY A 190 -20.52 -27.17 20.66
N THR A 191 -21.29 -26.14 21.03
CA THR A 191 -22.08 -25.34 20.09
C THR A 191 -21.34 -24.08 19.66
N PHE A 192 -21.40 -23.75 18.36
CA PHE A 192 -20.84 -22.51 17.84
C PHE A 192 -21.73 -21.32 18.22
N ARG A 193 -21.12 -20.25 18.72
CA ARG A 193 -21.81 -19.04 19.17
C ARG A 193 -21.08 -17.79 18.69
N ILE A 194 -21.83 -16.71 18.51
CA ILE A 194 -21.28 -15.40 18.15
C ILE A 194 -20.93 -14.63 19.42
N THR A 195 -19.69 -14.15 19.50
CA THR A 195 -19.13 -13.37 20.60
C THR A 195 -18.71 -11.99 20.11
N ALA A 196 -18.16 -11.16 21.02
CA ALA A 196 -17.61 -9.86 20.68
C ALA A 196 -16.67 -9.94 19.45
N PRO A 197 -16.83 -9.08 18.43
CA PRO A 197 -15.97 -9.08 17.25
C PRO A 197 -14.47 -9.04 17.60
N LEU A 198 -13.66 -9.66 16.75
CA LEU A 198 -12.22 -9.45 16.70
C LEU A 198 -11.95 -8.39 15.62
N SER A 199 -11.07 -7.44 15.90
CA SER A 199 -10.68 -6.42 14.93
C SER A 199 -9.23 -6.02 15.13
N MET A 200 -8.51 -5.94 14.01
CA MET A 200 -7.12 -5.53 13.96
C MET A 200 -6.92 -4.11 14.51
N ASP A 201 -7.84 -3.19 14.21
CA ASP A 201 -7.80 -1.81 14.71
C ASP A 201 -7.96 -1.75 16.23
N ILE A 202 -8.80 -2.60 16.84
CA ILE A 202 -8.93 -2.67 18.30
C ILE A 202 -7.65 -3.18 18.93
N ALA A 203 -7.07 -4.26 18.37
CA ALA A 203 -5.82 -4.78 18.88
C ALA A 203 -4.70 -3.71 18.83
N ALA A 204 -4.66 -2.92 17.75
CA ALA A 204 -3.72 -1.81 17.62
C ALA A 204 -3.97 -0.68 18.64
N ILE A 205 -5.23 -0.30 18.87
CA ILE A 205 -5.61 0.74 19.85
C ILE A 205 -5.32 0.28 21.28
N GLY A 206 -5.66 -0.96 21.62
CA GLY A 206 -5.49 -1.52 22.95
C GLY A 206 -4.03 -1.58 23.42
N LEU A 207 -3.09 -1.76 22.49
CA LEU A 207 -1.65 -1.73 22.79
C LEU A 207 -1.12 -0.33 23.15
N ARG A 208 -1.84 0.73 22.79
CA ARG A 208 -1.45 2.12 23.06
C ARG A 208 -1.90 2.62 24.44
N GLY A 209 -2.54 1.78 25.27
CA GLY A 209 -2.87 2.11 26.65
C GLY A 209 -3.95 3.18 26.84
N THR A 210 -4.67 3.55 25.77
CA THR A 210 -5.79 4.50 25.88
C THR A 210 -6.99 3.81 26.52
N GLU A 211 -7.27 4.10 27.80
CA GLU A 211 -8.31 3.48 28.65
C GLU A 211 -9.77 3.65 28.17
N THR A 212 -10.03 4.04 26.92
CA THR A 212 -11.40 4.06 26.41
C THR A 212 -11.78 2.69 25.86
N HIS A 213 -12.15 1.78 26.76
CA HIS A 213 -12.79 0.49 26.48
C HIS A 213 -13.91 0.64 25.44
N THR A 214 -13.59 0.45 24.15
CA THR A 214 -14.63 0.11 23.16
C THR A 214 -14.61 -1.39 23.05
N GLN A 215 -15.32 -2.05 23.96
CA GLN A 215 -15.66 -3.44 23.70
C GLN A 215 -16.69 -3.43 22.58
N LEU A 216 -16.25 -3.80 21.37
CA LEU A 216 -17.20 -4.15 20.33
C LEU A 216 -18.10 -5.25 20.87
N GLN A 217 -19.39 -5.11 20.64
CA GLN A 217 -20.37 -6.10 21.03
C GLN A 217 -20.84 -6.88 19.82
N ALA A 218 -21.18 -8.15 20.06
CA ALA A 218 -21.97 -8.89 19.12
C ALA A 218 -23.30 -8.17 18.89
N THR A 219 -23.79 -8.16 17.65
CA THR A 219 -24.99 -7.39 17.31
C THR A 219 -25.81 -8.07 16.23
N SER A 220 -27.12 -8.18 16.45
CA SER A 220 -28.08 -8.62 15.43
C SER A 220 -28.61 -7.47 14.56
N ALA A 221 -28.06 -6.27 14.72
CA ALA A 221 -28.48 -5.05 14.03
C ALA A 221 -27.33 -4.48 13.18
N MET A 222 -27.60 -4.26 11.90
CA MET A 222 -26.63 -3.74 10.93
C MET A 222 -26.22 -2.30 11.25
N ASP A 223 -27.16 -1.44 11.66
CA ASP A 223 -26.86 -0.05 12.01
C ASP A 223 -25.89 0.03 13.19
N ARG A 224 -26.06 -0.84 14.20
CA ARG A 224 -25.12 -0.95 15.32
C ARG A 224 -23.75 -1.45 14.85
N TYR A 225 -23.71 -2.45 13.97
CA TYR A 225 -22.44 -2.93 13.39
C TYR A 225 -21.70 -1.82 12.64
N ALA A 226 -22.41 -1.10 11.76
CA ALA A 226 -21.88 0.03 11.00
C ALA A 226 -21.37 1.16 11.90
N ARG A 227 -22.14 1.55 12.92
CA ARG A 227 -21.74 2.58 13.91
C ARG A 227 -20.51 2.15 14.70
N GLN A 228 -20.40 0.87 15.05
CA GLN A 228 -19.23 0.32 15.72
C GLN A 228 -17.97 0.49 14.86
N LEU A 229 -18.02 0.11 13.57
CA LEU A 229 -16.88 0.33 12.66
C LEU A 229 -16.58 1.81 12.44
N TYR A 230 -17.61 2.65 12.26
CA TYR A 230 -17.43 4.10 12.12
C TYR A 230 -16.79 4.73 13.37
N SER A 231 -17.13 4.24 14.57
CA SER A 231 -16.49 4.70 15.80
C SER A 231 -15.00 4.35 15.87
N LEU A 232 -14.59 3.19 15.32
CA LEU A 232 -13.17 2.83 15.18
C LEU A 232 -12.48 3.75 14.17
N LEU A 233 -13.13 4.05 13.04
CA LEU A 233 -12.62 4.97 12.04
C LEU A 233 -12.39 6.38 12.63
N LEU A 234 -13.34 6.89 13.40
CA LEU A 234 -13.21 8.18 14.09
C LEU A 234 -12.02 8.21 15.06
N ARG A 235 -11.83 7.13 15.83
CA ARG A 235 -10.70 7.01 16.76
C ARG A 235 -9.37 7.01 16.03
N ARG A 236 -9.28 6.23 14.95
CA ARG A 236 -8.12 6.19 14.08
C ARG A 236 -7.81 7.55 13.49
N ALA A 237 -8.83 8.26 13.02
CA ALA A 237 -8.70 9.61 12.46
C ALA A 237 -8.32 10.67 13.50
N ALA A 238 -8.59 10.42 14.78
CA ALA A 238 -8.20 11.30 15.89
C ALA A 238 -6.76 11.08 16.37
N GLU A 239 -6.05 10.05 15.88
CA GLU A 239 -4.64 9.85 16.23
C GLU A 239 -3.77 10.92 15.55
N PRO A 240 -2.88 11.60 16.30
CA PRO A 240 -2.00 12.61 15.73
C PRO A 240 -1.03 11.97 14.74
N ILE A 241 -1.04 12.49 13.51
CA ILE A 241 -0.11 12.14 12.44
C ILE A 241 0.79 13.36 12.24
N PRO A 242 2.09 13.29 12.61
CA PRO A 242 3.01 14.44 12.59
C PRO A 242 3.11 15.15 11.23
N GLU A 243 2.81 14.44 10.14
CA GLU A 243 2.94 14.89 8.76
C GLU A 243 1.62 15.40 8.13
N MET A 244 0.54 15.52 8.92
CA MET A 244 -0.77 15.91 8.37
C MET A 244 -0.95 17.43 8.34
N GLU A 245 -1.00 17.99 7.12
CA GLU A 245 -1.27 19.41 6.90
C GLU A 245 -2.71 19.80 7.27
N LEU A 246 -2.95 21.08 7.59
CA LEU A 246 -4.29 21.60 7.89
C LEU A 246 -5.32 21.25 6.80
N LEU A 247 -4.89 21.25 5.53
CA LEU A 247 -5.76 20.91 4.41
C LEU A 247 -6.18 19.43 4.44
N ASP A 248 -5.26 18.53 4.79
CA ASP A 248 -5.56 17.10 4.86
C ASP A 248 -6.51 16.81 6.04
N VAL A 249 -6.34 17.51 7.17
CA VAL A 249 -7.29 17.48 8.29
C VAL A 249 -8.67 18.00 7.86
N GLN A 250 -8.75 19.10 7.10
CA GLN A 250 -10.02 19.63 6.60
C GLN A 250 -10.74 18.65 5.69
N TYR A 251 -10.01 17.99 4.77
CA TYR A 251 -10.58 16.97 3.90
C TYR A 251 -11.05 15.76 4.73
N LEU A 252 -10.25 15.30 5.69
CA LEU A 252 -10.61 14.18 6.56
C LEU A 252 -11.87 14.48 7.38
N VAL A 253 -11.95 15.64 8.03
CA VAL A 253 -13.12 16.05 8.81
C VAL A 253 -14.36 16.16 7.92
N PHE A 254 -14.23 16.75 6.73
CA PHE A 254 -15.33 16.81 5.76
C PHE A 254 -15.81 15.42 5.35
N ALA A 255 -14.88 14.54 4.96
CA ALA A 255 -15.17 13.19 4.54
C ALA A 255 -15.87 12.40 5.65
N LEU A 256 -15.36 12.46 6.88
CA LEU A 256 -15.97 11.80 8.04
C LEU A 256 -17.39 12.28 8.29
N GLN A 257 -17.64 13.60 8.20
CA GLN A 257 -18.94 14.19 8.50
C GLN A 257 -19.98 13.94 7.41
N ASP A 258 -19.61 14.02 6.13
CA ASP A 258 -20.53 13.61 5.05
C ASP A 258 -20.79 12.10 5.11
N PHE A 259 -19.74 11.29 5.31
CA PHE A 259 -19.85 9.83 5.40
C PHE A 259 -20.77 9.38 6.52
N GLU A 260 -20.81 10.07 7.67
CA GLU A 260 -21.78 9.79 8.74
C GLU A 260 -23.22 9.84 8.23
N ASN A 261 -23.56 10.84 7.41
CA ASN A 261 -24.89 10.97 6.83
C ASN A 261 -25.15 9.87 5.80
N ARG A 262 -24.18 9.57 4.92
CA ARG A 262 -24.31 8.48 3.92
C ARG A 262 -24.48 7.13 4.59
N LEU A 263 -23.78 6.90 5.70
CA LEU A 263 -23.89 5.67 6.48
C LEU A 263 -25.25 5.57 7.16
N HIS A 264 -25.79 6.69 7.65
CA HIS A 264 -27.14 6.72 8.19
C HIS A 264 -28.18 6.34 7.12
N ASP A 265 -28.11 6.95 5.94
CA ASP A 265 -29.00 6.62 4.82
C ASP A 265 -28.87 5.14 4.45
N PHE A 266 -27.65 4.64 4.24
CA PHE A 266 -27.35 3.24 3.91
C PHE A 266 -27.94 2.24 4.92
N THR A 267 -27.87 2.55 6.22
CA THR A 267 -28.37 1.66 7.27
C THR A 267 -29.88 1.79 7.48
N SER A 268 -30.48 2.94 7.17
CA SER A 268 -31.90 3.24 7.44
C SER A 268 -32.89 2.40 6.63
N PHE A 269 -32.53 1.98 5.42
CA PHE A 269 -33.43 1.26 4.51
C PHE A 269 -33.37 -0.27 4.64
N THR A 270 -32.54 -0.78 5.55
CA THR A 270 -32.26 -2.22 5.58
C THR A 270 -33.21 -3.00 6.47
N ARG A 271 -33.89 -3.98 5.86
CA ARG A 271 -34.72 -4.97 6.56
C ARG A 271 -33.84 -5.87 7.45
N ARG A 272 -34.45 -6.67 8.32
CA ARG A 272 -33.73 -7.68 9.11
C ARG A 272 -32.94 -8.60 8.17
N GLN A 273 -31.62 -8.68 8.37
CA GLN A 273 -30.70 -9.39 7.48
C GLN A 273 -30.04 -10.55 8.21
N LYS A 274 -29.62 -11.55 7.43
CA LYS A 274 -28.68 -12.55 7.90
C LYS A 274 -27.26 -11.99 7.91
N PHE A 275 -26.46 -12.57 8.78
CA PHE A 275 -25.04 -12.29 8.89
C PHE A 275 -24.27 -13.42 8.23
N VAL A 276 -23.17 -13.11 7.56
CA VAL A 276 -22.42 -14.03 6.73
C VAL A 276 -21.01 -14.16 7.30
N LEU A 277 -20.47 -15.37 7.37
CA LEU A 277 -19.08 -15.55 7.77
C LEU A 277 -18.13 -14.96 6.70
N ALA A 278 -17.28 -14.06 7.12
CA ALA A 278 -16.22 -13.46 6.33
C ALA A 278 -14.85 -13.84 6.91
N HIS A 279 -13.85 -13.97 6.05
CA HIS A 279 -12.47 -14.29 6.43
C HIS A 279 -11.84 -13.22 7.33
N GLY A 280 -12.27 -11.96 7.21
CA GLY A 280 -11.76 -10.83 7.99
C GLY A 280 -10.45 -10.24 7.48
N ASP A 281 -9.57 -11.06 6.89
CA ASP A 281 -8.29 -10.60 6.32
C ASP A 281 -7.88 -11.39 5.05
N LEU A 282 -8.79 -11.53 4.09
CA LEU A 282 -8.50 -12.30 2.87
C LEU A 282 -7.65 -11.47 1.90
N GLN A 283 -6.34 -11.39 2.13
CA GLN A 283 -5.38 -10.71 1.25
C GLN A 283 -4.70 -11.70 0.28
N PRO A 284 -4.06 -11.24 -0.82
CA PRO A 284 -3.31 -12.12 -1.73
C PRO A 284 -2.24 -12.99 -1.07
N SER A 285 -1.66 -12.58 0.06
CA SER A 285 -0.71 -13.41 0.82
C SER A 285 -1.36 -14.62 1.51
N ASN A 286 -2.68 -14.59 1.69
CA ASN A 286 -3.46 -15.58 2.43
C ASN A 286 -4.20 -16.56 1.51
N ILE A 287 -4.00 -16.44 0.19
CA ILE A 287 -4.52 -17.36 -0.82
C ILE A 287 -3.34 -18.12 -1.42
N ILE A 288 -3.32 -19.44 -1.24
CA ILE A 288 -2.25 -20.32 -1.74
C ILE A 288 -2.70 -20.95 -3.05
N LEU A 289 -1.83 -20.88 -4.05
CA LEU A 289 -2.07 -21.36 -5.41
C LEU A 289 -1.23 -22.60 -5.73
N GLY A 290 -1.83 -23.52 -6.48
CA GLY A 290 -1.11 -24.58 -7.18
C GLY A 290 -0.41 -24.06 -8.44
N GLU A 291 0.38 -24.93 -9.08
CA GLU A 291 1.11 -24.60 -10.33
C GLU A 291 0.19 -24.13 -11.46
N ASP A 292 -1.07 -24.59 -11.45
CA ASP A 292 -2.09 -24.30 -12.43
C ASP A 292 -3.00 -23.11 -12.03
N TYR A 293 -2.61 -22.34 -11.01
CA TYR A 293 -3.37 -21.22 -10.44
C TYR A 293 -4.72 -21.61 -9.81
N SER A 294 -4.97 -22.90 -9.56
CA SER A 294 -6.07 -23.32 -8.69
C SER A 294 -5.81 -22.92 -7.24
N ILE A 295 -6.86 -22.57 -6.49
CA ILE A 295 -6.72 -22.25 -5.06
C ILE A 295 -6.57 -23.56 -4.27
N THR A 296 -5.37 -23.80 -3.73
CA THR A 296 -5.05 -24.98 -2.92
C THR A 296 -5.17 -24.73 -1.43
N GLY A 297 -5.28 -23.47 -1.01
CA GLY A 297 -5.44 -23.12 0.40
C GLY A 297 -5.87 -21.69 0.67
N ILE A 298 -6.69 -21.52 1.71
CA ILE A 298 -6.99 -20.24 2.33
C ILE A 298 -6.57 -20.31 3.80
N ILE A 299 -5.66 -19.42 4.18
CA ILE A 299 -4.96 -19.45 5.47
C ILE A 299 -5.21 -18.16 6.26
N ASP A 300 -4.84 -18.19 7.55
CA ASP A 300 -4.91 -17.03 8.46
C ASP A 300 -6.33 -16.54 8.79
N TRP A 301 -7.11 -17.43 9.43
CA TRP A 301 -8.51 -17.20 9.81
C TRP A 301 -8.67 -16.42 11.14
N GLU A 302 -7.60 -15.79 11.64
CA GLU A 302 -7.54 -15.23 12.98
C GLU A 302 -8.42 -13.99 13.21
N TRP A 303 -8.80 -13.31 12.14
CA TRP A 303 -9.68 -12.13 12.15
C TRP A 303 -11.07 -12.44 11.58
N ALA A 304 -11.36 -13.71 11.33
CA ALA A 304 -12.63 -14.11 10.77
C ALA A 304 -13.79 -13.79 11.72
N GLY A 305 -14.93 -13.46 11.11
CA GLY A 305 -16.09 -13.02 11.83
C GLY A 305 -17.31 -12.92 10.94
N THR A 306 -18.45 -12.77 11.57
CA THR A 306 -19.73 -12.63 10.88
C THR A 306 -20.03 -11.15 10.65
N VAL A 307 -20.44 -10.82 9.43
CA VAL A 307 -20.75 -9.45 8.98
C VAL A 307 -22.17 -9.39 8.43
N PRO A 308 -22.90 -8.27 8.51
CA PRO A 308 -24.19 -8.15 7.83
C PRO A 308 -24.03 -8.45 6.33
N ALA A 309 -25.00 -9.09 5.68
CA ALA A 309 -24.88 -9.45 4.26
C ALA A 309 -24.43 -8.30 3.32
N PRO A 310 -24.84 -7.03 3.48
CA PRO A 310 -24.34 -5.93 2.64
C PRO A 310 -22.86 -5.57 2.87
N PHE A 311 -22.26 -6.03 3.97
CA PHE A 311 -20.82 -5.93 4.22
C PHE A 311 -20.04 -7.12 3.67
N PHE A 312 -20.71 -8.16 3.18
CA PHE A 312 -20.07 -9.25 2.46
C PHE A 312 -19.88 -8.85 1.00
N VAL A 313 -18.79 -8.14 0.73
CA VAL A 313 -18.53 -7.49 -0.57
C VAL A 313 -17.22 -8.00 -1.19
N PRO A 314 -17.04 -7.90 -2.52
CA PRO A 314 -15.79 -8.24 -3.18
C PRO A 314 -14.60 -7.45 -2.61
N PRO A 315 -13.40 -8.05 -2.50
CA PRO A 315 -12.27 -7.38 -1.88
C PRO A 315 -11.69 -6.29 -2.80
N LEU A 316 -11.18 -5.22 -2.20
CA LEU A 316 -10.65 -4.07 -2.95
C LEU A 316 -9.38 -4.40 -3.77
N TRP A 317 -8.60 -5.41 -3.37
CA TRP A 317 -7.39 -5.83 -4.07
C TRP A 317 -7.64 -6.57 -5.38
N LEU A 318 -8.90 -6.77 -5.80
CA LEU A 318 -9.21 -7.24 -7.15
C LEU A 318 -8.69 -6.29 -8.25
N GLY A 319 -8.45 -5.02 -7.91
CA GLY A 319 -7.73 -4.08 -8.76
C GLY A 319 -6.23 -4.14 -8.52
N LYS A 320 -5.43 -3.73 -9.51
CA LYS A 320 -3.96 -3.70 -9.36
C LYS A 320 -3.47 -2.70 -8.31
N ASN A 321 -4.31 -1.72 -7.99
CA ASN A 321 -4.00 -0.73 -6.97
C ASN A 321 -4.46 -1.21 -5.59
N ILE A 322 -3.57 -1.08 -4.61
CA ILE A 322 -3.83 -1.39 -3.18
C ILE A 322 -5.06 -0.62 -2.62
N ALA A 323 -5.44 0.49 -3.27
CA ALA A 323 -6.69 1.20 -3.01
C ALA A 323 -7.46 1.44 -4.32
N PRO A 324 -8.81 1.36 -4.33
CA PRO A 324 -9.60 1.56 -5.53
C PRO A 324 -9.43 3.00 -6.03
N VAL A 325 -8.75 3.15 -7.17
CA VAL A 325 -8.66 4.43 -7.89
C VAL A 325 -9.90 4.54 -8.78
N ALA A 326 -10.38 5.77 -9.05
CA ALA A 326 -11.49 5.97 -9.96
C ALA A 326 -11.15 5.36 -11.33
N ASN A 327 -12.06 4.59 -11.92
CA ASN A 327 -11.84 3.85 -13.18
C ASN A 327 -10.65 2.88 -13.15
N ASP A 328 -10.53 2.08 -12.08
CA ASP A 328 -9.62 0.93 -12.08
C ASP A 328 -10.16 -0.16 -13.04
N ASP A 329 -9.70 -0.13 -14.28
CA ASP A 329 -10.11 -1.09 -15.32
C ASP A 329 -9.73 -2.53 -14.96
N ASP A 330 -8.69 -2.71 -14.15
CA ASP A 330 -8.29 -4.04 -13.66
C ASP A 330 -9.29 -4.55 -12.61
N PHE A 331 -9.74 -3.71 -11.68
CA PHE A 331 -10.81 -4.06 -10.75
C PHE A 331 -12.09 -4.45 -11.50
N LYS A 332 -12.44 -3.71 -12.55
CA LYS A 332 -13.61 -4.01 -13.40
C LYS A 332 -13.47 -5.33 -14.13
N ASP A 333 -12.30 -5.64 -14.71
CA ASP A 333 -12.06 -6.93 -15.38
C ASP A 333 -12.14 -8.08 -14.39
N SER A 334 -11.46 -7.99 -13.25
CA SER A 334 -11.47 -8.99 -12.18
C SER A 334 -12.88 -9.23 -11.63
N LEU A 335 -13.62 -8.16 -11.34
CA LEU A 335 -15.01 -8.25 -10.89
C LEU A 335 -15.91 -8.89 -11.95
N SER A 336 -15.71 -8.56 -13.23
CA SER A 336 -16.47 -9.14 -14.34
C SER A 336 -16.21 -10.64 -14.48
N ARG A 337 -14.96 -11.09 -14.32
CA ARG A 337 -14.60 -12.53 -14.33
C ARG A 337 -15.23 -13.28 -13.17
N ILE A 338 -15.18 -12.72 -11.96
CA ILE A 338 -15.83 -13.32 -10.78
C ILE A 338 -17.34 -13.39 -10.99
N HIS A 339 -17.97 -12.29 -11.44
CA HIS A 339 -19.40 -12.26 -11.72
C HIS A 339 -19.79 -13.32 -12.76
N ALA A 340 -19.03 -13.46 -13.85
CA ALA A 340 -19.26 -14.50 -14.85
C ALA A 340 -19.18 -15.91 -14.24
N ALA A 341 -18.21 -16.18 -13.37
CA ALA A 341 -18.10 -17.46 -12.66
C ALA A 341 -19.25 -17.69 -11.66
N LEU A 342 -19.73 -16.65 -10.98
CA LEU A 342 -20.89 -16.72 -10.09
C LEU A 342 -22.18 -17.03 -10.86
N VAL A 343 -22.37 -16.40 -12.03
CA VAL A 343 -23.50 -16.69 -12.93
C VAL A 343 -23.42 -18.13 -13.42
N ALA A 344 -22.26 -18.57 -13.91
CA ALA A 344 -22.06 -19.92 -14.44
C ALA A 344 -22.32 -21.01 -13.40
N SER A 345 -22.02 -20.75 -12.12
CA SER A 345 -22.27 -21.67 -11.00
C SER A 345 -23.69 -21.60 -10.43
N GLY A 346 -24.54 -20.69 -10.92
CA GLY A 346 -25.89 -20.48 -10.37
C GLY A 346 -25.89 -19.92 -8.95
N SER A 347 -24.81 -19.24 -8.54
CA SER A 347 -24.67 -18.69 -7.20
C SER A 347 -25.62 -17.51 -6.98
N ARG A 348 -26.30 -17.48 -5.82
CA ARG A 348 -27.09 -16.33 -5.37
C ARG A 348 -26.28 -15.02 -5.34
N LEU A 349 -24.97 -15.11 -5.13
CA LEU A 349 -24.09 -13.94 -5.12
C LEU A 349 -24.06 -13.22 -6.46
N ALA A 350 -24.37 -13.88 -7.59
CA ALA A 350 -24.45 -13.19 -8.87
C ALA A 350 -25.51 -12.07 -8.86
N THR A 351 -26.58 -12.24 -8.06
CA THR A 351 -27.62 -11.21 -7.88
C THR A 351 -27.26 -10.19 -6.81
N GLU A 352 -26.55 -10.60 -5.76
CA GLU A 352 -26.14 -9.73 -4.66
C GLU A 352 -24.92 -8.87 -5.04
N TRP A 353 -24.08 -9.34 -5.97
CA TRP A 353 -22.90 -8.67 -6.52
C TRP A 353 -23.07 -8.47 -8.03
N PRO A 354 -23.93 -7.53 -8.47
CA PRO A 354 -24.15 -7.29 -9.89
C PRO A 354 -22.87 -6.78 -10.58
N ALA A 355 -22.77 -6.97 -11.89
CA ALA A 355 -21.59 -6.59 -12.67
C ALA A 355 -21.22 -5.09 -12.56
N ASP A 356 -22.21 -4.23 -12.35
CA ASP A 356 -22.08 -2.78 -12.17
C ASP A 356 -21.99 -2.35 -10.69
N MET A 357 -21.82 -3.29 -9.75
CA MET A 357 -21.69 -2.99 -8.31
C MET A 357 -20.57 -1.99 -8.01
N HIS A 358 -19.53 -1.96 -8.84
CA HIS A 358 -18.42 -1.01 -8.79
C HIS A 358 -18.82 0.45 -9.10
N CYS A 359 -20.07 0.71 -9.48
CA CYS A 359 -20.63 2.07 -9.63
C CYS A 359 -21.57 2.44 -8.48
N SER A 360 -21.72 1.59 -7.46
CA SER A 360 -22.70 1.78 -6.40
C SER A 360 -22.08 2.23 -5.08
N ALA A 361 -22.70 3.20 -4.42
CA ALA A 361 -22.36 3.56 -3.05
C ALA A 361 -22.62 2.41 -2.05
N GLU A 362 -23.53 1.47 -2.38
CA GLU A 362 -23.82 0.29 -1.55
C GLU A 362 -22.61 -0.66 -1.45
N TYR A 363 -21.68 -0.61 -2.40
CA TYR A 363 -20.40 -1.31 -2.32
C TYR A 363 -19.37 -0.53 -1.52
N TYR A 364 -19.21 0.76 -1.86
CA TYR A 364 -18.10 1.56 -1.33
C TYR A 364 -18.30 2.01 0.13
N ILE A 365 -19.54 2.12 0.63
CA ILE A 365 -19.78 2.42 2.05
C ILE A 365 -19.25 1.27 2.94
N PRO A 366 -19.67 0.01 2.75
CA PRO A 366 -19.07 -1.13 3.45
C PRO A 366 -17.57 -1.26 3.21
N ALA A 367 -17.10 -1.15 1.96
CA ALA A 367 -15.69 -1.31 1.64
C ALA A 367 -14.82 -0.29 2.38
N ALA A 368 -15.27 0.97 2.50
CA ALA A 368 -14.56 2.02 3.23
C ALA A 368 -14.48 1.74 4.75
N LEU A 369 -15.52 1.15 5.34
CA LEU A 369 -15.54 0.78 6.77
C LEU A 369 -14.72 -0.46 7.09
N LEU A 370 -14.68 -1.43 6.18
CA LEU A 370 -13.88 -2.65 6.32
C LEU A 370 -12.39 -2.38 6.04
N ASN A 371 -12.07 -1.37 5.24
CA ASN A 371 -10.71 -1.01 4.83
C ASN A 371 -10.36 0.42 5.27
N GLN A 372 -10.43 0.68 6.59
CA GLN A 372 -10.31 2.03 7.16
C GLN A 372 -9.00 2.75 6.80
N HIS A 373 -7.92 1.99 6.57
CA HIS A 373 -6.63 2.49 6.09
C HIS A 373 -6.74 3.22 4.74
N PHE A 374 -7.72 2.84 3.90
CA PHE A 374 -7.98 3.45 2.60
C PHE A 374 -9.20 4.36 2.61
N PHE A 375 -9.78 4.68 3.77
CA PHE A 375 -11.03 5.45 3.89
C PHE A 375 -11.02 6.71 3.02
N MET A 376 -9.99 7.55 3.16
CA MET A 376 -9.86 8.80 2.41
C MET A 376 -9.81 8.56 0.90
N THR A 377 -9.06 7.55 0.46
CA THR A 377 -8.96 7.19 -0.95
C THR A 377 -10.32 6.74 -1.46
N VAL A 378 -10.94 5.74 -0.85
CA VAL A 378 -12.26 5.22 -1.26
C VAL A 378 -13.30 6.35 -1.27
N TYR A 379 -13.30 7.20 -0.24
CA TYR A 379 -14.24 8.30 -0.15
C TYR A 379 -14.05 9.29 -1.31
N TYR A 380 -12.86 9.81 -1.54
CA TYR A 380 -12.65 10.85 -2.55
C TYR A 380 -12.62 10.35 -3.99
N THR A 381 -12.22 9.09 -4.23
CA THR A 381 -12.15 8.53 -5.59
C THR A 381 -13.46 7.87 -6.02
N GLN A 382 -14.26 7.36 -5.08
CA GLN A 382 -15.47 6.58 -5.41
C GLN A 382 -16.75 7.24 -4.89
N LEU A 383 -16.86 7.48 -3.58
CA LEU A 383 -18.11 7.99 -2.98
C LEU A 383 -18.36 9.46 -3.34
N PHE A 384 -17.34 10.30 -3.24
CA PHE A 384 -17.47 11.74 -3.49
C PHE A 384 -17.93 12.04 -4.92
N PRO A 385 -17.38 11.43 -5.99
CA PRO A 385 -17.92 11.58 -7.33
C PRO A 385 -19.37 11.10 -7.49
N LEU A 386 -19.78 10.03 -6.78
CA LEU A 386 -21.16 9.55 -6.84
C LEU A 386 -22.17 10.54 -6.25
N TYR A 387 -21.79 11.27 -5.19
CA TYR A 387 -22.69 12.22 -4.51
C TYR A 387 -22.54 13.67 -4.98
N PHE A 388 -21.36 14.07 -5.45
CA PHE A 388 -21.03 15.46 -5.75
C PHE A 388 -20.49 15.67 -7.18
N GLY A 389 -20.25 14.60 -7.95
CA GLY A 389 -19.82 14.70 -9.34
C GLY A 389 -20.94 15.22 -10.24
N GLU A 390 -20.57 15.87 -11.35
CA GLU A 390 -21.49 16.29 -12.40
C GLU A 390 -21.95 15.08 -13.24
N THR A 391 -22.65 14.13 -12.63
CA THR A 391 -23.42 13.12 -13.37
C THR A 391 -24.90 13.29 -13.05
N LYS A 392 -25.65 13.62 -14.11
CA LYS A 392 -27.10 13.80 -14.12
C LYS A 392 -27.81 12.53 -13.63
N GLN A 393 -28.18 12.46 -12.36
CA GLN A 393 -29.35 11.69 -11.94
C GLN A 393 -30.24 12.56 -11.06
N HIS A 394 -31.27 13.10 -11.70
CA HIS A 394 -32.40 13.73 -11.03
C HIS A 394 -33.13 12.70 -10.17
N ILE A 395 -32.85 12.69 -8.87
CA ILE A 395 -33.90 12.41 -7.89
C ILE A 395 -34.31 13.78 -7.38
N LYS A 396 -35.48 14.28 -7.81
CA LYS A 396 -36.06 15.52 -7.29
C LYS A 396 -36.56 15.25 -5.86
N PRO A 397 -36.09 15.95 -4.83
CA PRO A 397 -36.83 16.09 -3.58
C PRO A 397 -37.80 17.28 -3.71
N ASP A 398 -39.00 17.13 -3.15
CA ASP A 398 -40.12 18.07 -3.25
C ASP A 398 -39.76 19.54 -2.96
N SER A 399 -40.32 20.43 -3.78
CA SER A 399 -40.05 21.87 -3.84
C SER A 399 -40.48 22.69 -2.61
N THR A 400 -40.92 22.04 -1.53
CA THR A 400 -41.56 22.72 -0.39
C THR A 400 -40.58 23.01 0.74
N THR A 401 -39.46 22.28 0.85
CA THR A 401 -38.48 22.43 1.94
C THR A 401 -37.38 23.47 1.66
N MET A 402 -37.09 23.79 0.39
CA MET A 402 -36.09 24.83 0.06
C MET A 402 -36.54 26.26 0.40
N ALA A 403 -37.85 26.53 0.40
CA ALA A 403 -38.36 27.88 0.65
C ALA A 403 -38.19 28.32 2.11
N SER A 404 -38.21 27.38 3.08
CA SER A 404 -38.09 27.70 4.51
C SER A 404 -36.63 27.93 4.95
N LEU A 405 -35.67 27.23 4.33
CA LEU A 405 -34.25 27.37 4.64
C LEU A 405 -33.63 28.64 4.02
N LYS A 406 -34.07 29.02 2.82
CA LYS A 406 -33.56 30.22 2.14
C LYS A 406 -33.93 31.52 2.88
N ARG A 407 -35.14 31.55 3.45
CA ARG A 407 -35.65 32.70 4.21
C ARG A 407 -34.98 32.88 5.57
N ARG A 408 -34.45 31.80 6.16
CA ARG A 408 -33.71 31.84 7.44
C ARG A 408 -32.23 32.17 7.27
N ALA A 409 -31.67 31.98 6.06
CA ALA A 409 -30.28 32.27 5.74
C ALA A 409 -30.04 33.72 5.29
N GLU A 410 -31.07 34.42 4.79
CA GLU A 410 -30.96 35.81 4.33
C GLU A 410 -30.97 36.84 5.47
N GLU A 411 -31.46 36.50 6.67
CA GLU A 411 -31.50 37.41 7.83
C GLU A 411 -30.20 37.42 8.67
N ALA A 412 -29.23 36.55 8.40
CA ALA A 412 -28.06 36.34 9.28
C ALA A 412 -26.67 36.62 8.66
N ALA A 413 -26.56 37.25 7.49
CA ALA A 413 -25.26 37.46 6.84
C ALA A 413 -24.90 38.96 6.68
N PRO A 414 -23.74 39.44 7.18
CA PRO A 414 -23.19 40.74 6.82
C PRO A 414 -22.58 40.73 5.41
N ALA A 415 -22.42 41.93 4.84
CA ALA A 415 -22.13 42.20 3.44
C ALA A 415 -20.93 41.42 2.85
N LYS A 416 -21.13 40.95 1.60
CA LYS A 416 -20.19 40.17 0.79
C LYS A 416 -18.88 40.93 0.51
N ALA A 417 -17.75 40.32 0.88
CA ALA A 417 -16.48 40.53 0.21
C ALA A 417 -16.16 39.30 -0.67
N ASN A 418 -15.86 39.54 -1.95
CA ASN A 418 -15.56 38.52 -2.96
C ASN A 418 -14.42 37.59 -2.52
N LYS A 419 -14.75 36.35 -2.13
CA LYS A 419 -13.78 35.24 -2.01
C LYS A 419 -13.90 34.32 -3.23
N LYS A 420 -12.86 34.30 -4.06
CA LYS A 420 -12.63 33.29 -5.10
C LYS A 420 -12.72 31.88 -4.47
N LYS A 421 -13.50 30.99 -5.07
CA LYS A 421 -13.55 29.56 -4.75
C LYS A 421 -12.15 28.95 -4.86
N ARG A 422 -11.66 28.27 -3.81
CA ARG A 422 -10.47 27.40 -3.88
C ARG A 422 -10.86 26.05 -4.49
N LYS A 423 -10.12 25.63 -5.52
CA LYS A 423 -10.25 24.36 -6.24
C LYS A 423 -9.62 23.21 -5.43
N SER A 424 -10.02 21.97 -5.71
CA SER A 424 -9.54 20.78 -4.99
C SER A 424 -8.10 20.38 -5.35
N LYS A 425 -7.40 19.63 -4.48
CA LYS A 425 -6.00 19.18 -4.69
C LYS A 425 -5.86 18.25 -5.93
N PHE A 426 -6.89 17.45 -6.22
CA PHE A 426 -6.95 16.59 -7.41
C PHE A 426 -7.23 17.38 -8.71
N GLN A 427 -7.99 18.48 -8.63
CA GLN A 427 -8.09 19.44 -9.75
C GLN A 427 -6.79 20.22 -9.93
N ALA A 428 -6.02 20.48 -8.86
CA ALA A 428 -4.75 21.20 -8.94
C ALA A 428 -3.62 20.36 -9.57
N GLU A 429 -3.60 19.04 -9.34
CA GLU A 429 -2.66 18.13 -10.01
C GLU A 429 -2.97 18.03 -11.51
N ASP A 430 -4.23 17.84 -11.93
CA ASP A 430 -4.58 17.82 -13.37
C ASP A 430 -4.45 19.21 -14.03
N GLU A 431 -4.63 20.32 -13.30
CA GLU A 431 -4.34 21.68 -13.79
C GLU A 431 -2.84 21.99 -13.91
N SER A 432 -1.99 21.21 -13.22
CA SER A 432 -0.54 21.39 -13.28
C SER A 432 0.12 20.60 -14.41
N LEU A 433 -0.60 19.64 -15.01
CA LEU A 433 -0.14 18.87 -16.15
C LEU A 433 -0.50 19.61 -17.44
N ASP A 434 0.50 20.17 -18.09
CA ASP A 434 0.39 20.72 -19.43
C ASP A 434 0.63 19.60 -20.45
N THR A 435 -0.45 18.99 -20.93
CA THR A 435 -0.39 17.89 -21.90
C THR A 435 0.05 18.32 -23.30
N GLU A 436 -0.09 19.61 -23.64
CA GLU A 436 0.36 20.12 -24.95
C GLU A 436 1.89 20.26 -24.95
N LEU A 437 2.46 20.75 -23.85
CA LEU A 437 3.91 20.85 -23.68
C LEU A 437 4.57 19.56 -23.16
N GLY A 438 3.79 18.59 -22.71
CA GLY A 438 4.28 17.35 -22.11
C GLY A 438 5.01 17.60 -20.77
N LEU A 439 4.49 18.53 -19.97
CA LEU A 439 5.11 18.97 -18.72
C LEU A 439 4.19 18.85 -17.49
N ASN A 440 4.79 18.54 -16.36
CA ASN A 440 4.25 18.76 -15.02
C ASN A 440 4.83 20.07 -14.48
N THR A 441 4.01 21.11 -14.42
CA THR A 441 4.39 22.46 -13.97
C THR A 441 4.55 22.58 -12.46
N LEU A 442 4.28 21.54 -11.67
CA LEU A 442 4.54 21.57 -10.22
C LEU A 442 6.02 21.71 -9.91
N PHE A 443 6.88 21.03 -10.67
CA PHE A 443 8.33 20.99 -10.40
C PHE A 443 9.01 22.36 -10.51
N SER A 444 8.41 23.31 -11.25
CA SER A 444 8.92 24.70 -11.30
C SER A 444 8.62 25.50 -10.03
N ARG A 445 7.71 25.02 -9.18
CA ARG A 445 7.24 25.70 -7.96
C ARG A 445 7.61 24.98 -6.67
N MET A 446 8.17 23.78 -6.76
CA MET A 446 8.64 23.03 -5.59
C MET A 446 10.07 23.47 -5.25
N ASP A 447 10.24 23.99 -4.03
CA ASP A 447 11.56 24.21 -3.45
C ASP A 447 12.21 22.85 -3.06
N ASN A 448 13.43 22.91 -2.54
CA ASN A 448 14.18 21.72 -2.17
C ASN A 448 13.50 20.89 -1.07
N GLN A 449 12.77 21.53 -0.14
CA GLN A 449 12.01 20.83 0.91
C GLN A 449 10.82 20.07 0.30
N LEU A 450 9.99 20.75 -0.48
CA LEU A 450 8.85 20.14 -1.15
C LEU A 450 9.25 19.01 -2.10
N LEU A 451 10.40 19.15 -2.79
CA LEU A 451 10.95 18.09 -3.63
C LEU A 451 11.42 16.87 -2.83
N ALA A 452 12.04 17.07 -1.67
CA ALA A 452 12.47 15.98 -0.79
C ALA A 452 11.26 15.21 -0.25
N ASP A 453 10.23 15.93 0.19
CA ASP A 453 8.99 15.34 0.68
C ASP A 453 8.25 14.59 -0.45
N TYR A 454 8.23 15.16 -1.66
CA TYR A 454 7.66 14.51 -2.84
C TYR A 454 8.41 13.20 -3.19
N LEU A 455 9.74 13.21 -3.17
CA LEU A 455 10.55 12.01 -3.39
C LEU A 455 10.31 10.96 -2.31
N ALA A 456 10.30 11.35 -1.03
CA ALA A 456 10.03 10.46 0.10
C ALA A 456 8.64 9.82 -0.03
N GLN A 457 7.62 10.60 -0.42
CA GLN A 457 6.28 10.09 -0.69
C GLN A 457 6.28 9.06 -1.82
N LYS A 458 6.99 9.33 -2.93
CA LYS A 458 7.09 8.41 -4.06
C LYS A 458 7.86 7.14 -3.70
N ILE A 459 8.94 7.25 -2.93
CA ILE A 459 9.71 6.12 -2.42
C ILE A 459 8.83 5.26 -1.51
N GLY A 460 8.12 5.84 -0.55
CA GLY A 460 7.20 5.11 0.34
C GLY A 460 6.05 4.45 -0.44
N ARG A 461 5.55 5.09 -1.49
CA ARG A 461 4.51 4.53 -2.36
C ARG A 461 4.99 3.32 -3.17
N PHE A 462 6.21 3.36 -3.72
CA PHE A 462 6.69 2.32 -4.65
C PHE A 462 7.62 1.28 -4.02
N GLY A 463 8.25 1.59 -2.89
CA GLY A 463 9.19 0.73 -2.16
C GLY A 463 8.53 -0.08 -1.04
N THR A 464 7.30 -0.53 -1.22
CA THR A 464 6.56 -1.31 -0.20
C THR A 464 7.19 -2.66 0.13
N ASP A 465 8.06 -3.15 -0.76
CA ASP A 465 8.88 -4.36 -0.60
C ASP A 465 10.17 -4.12 0.19
N LEU A 466 10.52 -2.86 0.49
CA LEU A 466 11.71 -2.49 1.24
C LEU A 466 11.37 -2.34 2.73
N SER A 467 12.31 -2.74 3.59
CA SER A 467 12.24 -2.46 5.02
C SER A 467 12.31 -0.94 5.29
N PRO A 468 11.84 -0.46 6.45
CA PRO A 468 11.98 0.95 6.82
C PRO A 468 13.42 1.46 6.80
N VAL A 469 14.40 0.58 7.08
CA VAL A 469 15.83 0.92 7.01
C VAL A 469 16.24 1.15 5.57
N GLU A 470 15.88 0.23 4.66
CA GLU A 470 16.19 0.38 3.23
C GLU A 470 15.49 1.60 2.61
N ILE A 471 14.28 1.94 3.06
CA ILE A 471 13.58 3.17 2.66
C ILE A 471 14.34 4.40 3.15
N SER A 472 14.80 4.39 4.41
CA SER A 472 15.61 5.48 4.98
C SER A 472 16.92 5.66 4.21
N ASP A 473 17.58 4.56 3.82
CA ASP A 473 18.86 4.59 3.10
C ASP A 473 18.75 5.22 1.69
N ILE A 474 17.58 5.12 1.06
CA ILE A 474 17.33 5.67 -0.28
C ILE A 474 16.55 6.99 -0.28
N THR A 475 16.16 7.49 0.89
CA THR A 475 15.45 8.77 1.03
C THR A 475 16.46 9.93 1.09
N LEU A 476 16.21 11.00 0.34
CA LEU A 476 17.07 12.18 0.30
C LEU A 476 16.53 13.26 1.23
N SER A 477 17.43 13.95 1.95
CA SER A 477 17.08 15.14 2.72
C SER A 477 16.95 16.37 1.82
N ALA A 478 16.23 17.40 2.27
CA ALA A 478 16.10 18.67 1.55
C ALA A 478 17.45 19.35 1.28
N ASN A 479 18.42 19.18 2.18
CA ASN A 479 19.78 19.70 2.02
C ASN A 479 20.54 19.03 0.87
N ALA A 480 20.12 17.83 0.46
CA ALA A 480 20.73 17.16 -0.67
C ALA A 480 20.28 17.72 -2.03
N ILE A 481 19.16 18.46 -2.05
CA ILE A 481 18.53 18.97 -3.25
C ILE A 481 18.85 20.46 -3.41
N THR A 482 19.37 20.85 -4.56
CA THR A 482 19.58 22.27 -4.89
C THR A 482 18.24 22.88 -5.28
N ASP A 483 17.86 23.98 -4.60
CA ASP A 483 16.64 24.73 -4.93
C ASP A 483 16.73 25.31 -6.35
N ALA A 484 15.82 24.85 -7.21
CA ALA A 484 15.74 25.21 -8.61
C ALA A 484 14.59 26.17 -8.95
N THR A 485 13.90 26.74 -7.95
CA THR A 485 12.78 27.67 -8.13
C THR A 485 13.21 29.03 -8.69
N GLY A 486 14.49 29.39 -8.58
CA GLY A 486 15.06 30.61 -9.19
C GLY A 486 15.01 30.64 -10.72
N PHE A 487 14.86 29.49 -11.38
CA PHE A 487 14.64 29.43 -12.82
C PHE A 487 13.14 29.56 -13.14
N THR A 488 12.76 30.76 -13.58
CA THR A 488 11.34 31.15 -13.77
C THR A 488 10.76 30.81 -15.14
N GLU A 489 11.59 30.43 -16.11
CA GLU A 489 11.13 29.99 -17.43
C GLU A 489 10.50 28.59 -17.37
N GLN A 490 9.65 28.28 -18.35
CA GLN A 490 9.09 26.93 -18.47
C GLN A 490 10.20 25.90 -18.70
N ARG A 491 10.11 24.76 -18.02
CA ARG A 491 11.11 23.68 -18.09
C ARG A 491 10.87 22.75 -19.29
N THR A 492 10.65 23.34 -20.47
CA THR A 492 10.51 22.60 -21.73
C THR A 492 11.87 22.11 -22.23
N LEU A 493 11.88 21.10 -23.09
CA LEU A 493 13.12 20.52 -23.60
C LEU A 493 14.06 21.56 -24.26
N GLU A 494 13.48 22.56 -24.93
CA GLU A 494 14.22 23.65 -25.59
C GLU A 494 14.96 24.53 -24.58
N LYS A 495 14.42 24.66 -23.36
CA LYS A 495 14.94 25.48 -22.27
C LYS A 495 15.91 24.74 -21.35
N LEU A 496 16.06 23.42 -21.52
CA LEU A 496 17.02 22.64 -20.75
C LEU A 496 18.44 23.22 -20.78
N PRO A 497 19.00 23.65 -21.92
CA PRO A 497 20.35 24.21 -21.91
C PRO A 497 20.47 25.54 -21.17
N ASP A 498 19.40 26.35 -21.17
CA ASP A 498 19.34 27.62 -20.44
C ASP A 498 19.23 27.36 -18.94
N PHE A 499 18.45 26.35 -18.54
CA PHE A 499 18.42 25.83 -17.16
C PHE A 499 19.79 25.33 -16.71
N LEU A 500 20.51 24.58 -17.56
CA LEU A 500 21.86 24.14 -17.25
C LEU A 500 22.79 25.35 -17.04
N ALA A 501 22.71 26.36 -17.90
CA ALA A 501 23.51 27.59 -17.79
C ALA A 501 23.18 28.38 -16.51
N HIS A 502 21.90 28.50 -16.15
CA HIS A 502 21.43 29.25 -14.98
C HIS A 502 22.04 28.72 -13.66
N PHE A 503 22.05 27.39 -13.49
CA PHE A 503 22.65 26.75 -12.30
C PHE A 503 24.12 26.38 -12.47
N CYS A 504 24.82 27.01 -13.41
CA CYS A 504 26.25 26.84 -13.60
C CYS A 504 26.97 28.16 -13.28
N LYS A 505 27.93 28.15 -12.34
CA LYS A 505 28.74 29.33 -12.00
C LYS A 505 29.45 29.93 -13.24
N ASN A 506 29.78 29.10 -14.22
CA ASN A 506 30.38 29.52 -15.49
C ASN A 506 29.73 28.76 -16.67
N PRO A 507 28.75 29.34 -17.38
CA PRO A 507 28.06 28.69 -18.50
C PRO A 507 28.99 28.15 -19.60
N ASP A 508 30.12 28.83 -19.87
CA ASP A 508 31.09 28.40 -20.90
C ASP A 508 31.77 27.06 -20.55
N SER A 509 31.71 26.64 -19.28
CA SER A 509 32.23 25.35 -18.85
C SER A 509 31.38 24.16 -19.31
N LEU A 510 30.11 24.37 -19.68
CA LEU A 510 29.21 23.29 -20.13
C LEU A 510 29.68 22.65 -21.45
N GLY A 511 30.42 23.39 -22.29
CA GLY A 511 31.05 22.87 -23.51
C GLY A 511 32.44 22.27 -23.30
N LYS A 512 32.97 22.24 -22.06
CA LYS A 512 34.29 21.72 -21.73
C LYS A 512 34.16 20.33 -21.12
N ALA A 513 35.16 19.48 -21.31
CA ALA A 513 35.22 18.15 -20.71
C ALA A 513 36.55 17.92 -20.00
N SER A 514 36.57 17.00 -19.04
CA SER A 514 37.81 16.54 -18.43
C SER A 514 38.80 16.03 -19.49
N LYS A 515 40.11 16.11 -19.19
CA LYS A 515 41.13 15.43 -20.00
C LYS A 515 41.02 13.90 -19.90
N LYS A 516 40.50 13.41 -18.77
CA LYS A 516 40.23 11.99 -18.54
C LYS A 516 39.00 11.55 -19.35
N LEU A 517 39.12 10.41 -20.02
CA LEU A 517 38.03 9.82 -20.81
C LEU A 517 36.89 9.37 -19.88
N GLY A 518 35.66 9.32 -20.40
CA GLY A 518 34.49 8.84 -19.65
C GLY A 518 34.16 9.61 -18.35
N THR A 519 34.63 10.86 -18.21
CA THR A 519 34.49 11.65 -16.98
C THR A 519 33.66 12.93 -17.24
N PRO A 520 32.32 12.86 -17.17
CA PRO A 520 31.47 14.03 -17.39
C PRO A 520 31.42 14.97 -16.20
N HIS A 521 31.07 16.24 -16.46
CA HIS A 521 30.72 17.20 -15.41
C HIS A 521 29.23 17.19 -15.07
N SER A 522 28.38 16.71 -15.97
CA SER A 522 26.93 16.60 -15.75
C SER A 522 26.39 15.22 -16.13
N ILE A 523 25.54 14.67 -15.27
CA ILE A 523 24.69 13.51 -15.57
C ILE A 523 23.24 13.99 -15.62
N ILE A 524 22.52 13.67 -16.69
CA ILE A 524 21.08 13.90 -16.82
C ILE A 524 20.37 12.56 -16.82
N VAL A 525 19.42 12.38 -15.89
CA VAL A 525 18.68 11.14 -15.68
C VAL A 525 17.25 11.34 -16.17
N THR A 526 16.74 10.38 -16.96
CA THR A 526 15.36 10.40 -17.45
C THR A 526 14.76 9.00 -17.48
N GLY A 527 13.43 8.91 -17.47
CA GLY A 527 12.69 7.65 -17.32
C GLY A 527 12.67 6.76 -18.56
N ALA A 528 13.03 7.26 -19.75
CA ALA A 528 12.92 6.50 -20.99
C ALA A 528 14.06 6.76 -21.97
N GLY A 529 14.47 5.73 -22.71
CA GLY A 529 15.53 5.83 -23.72
C GLY A 529 15.20 6.76 -24.89
N LEU A 530 13.93 6.83 -25.31
CA LEU A 530 13.50 7.80 -26.34
C LEU A 530 13.70 9.24 -25.86
N ARG A 531 13.22 9.54 -24.65
CA ARG A 531 13.41 10.85 -24.02
C ARG A 531 14.89 11.19 -23.81
N ALA A 532 15.72 10.21 -23.44
CA ALA A 532 17.15 10.40 -23.35
C ALA A 532 17.77 10.83 -24.68
N ALA A 533 17.32 10.29 -25.82
CA ALA A 533 17.79 10.70 -27.13
C ALA A 533 17.39 12.16 -27.46
N ASP A 534 16.20 12.58 -27.05
CA ASP A 534 15.72 13.95 -27.26
C ASP A 534 16.47 14.96 -26.40
N ILE A 535 16.74 14.62 -25.13
CA ILE A 535 17.63 15.41 -24.25
C ILE A 535 19.03 15.55 -24.85
N VAL A 536 19.61 14.47 -25.36
CA VAL A 536 20.93 14.51 -26.03
C VAL A 536 20.92 15.44 -27.24
N ARG A 537 19.81 15.53 -27.99
CA ARG A 537 19.67 16.49 -29.09
C ARG A 537 19.59 17.92 -28.56
N ALA A 538 18.83 18.18 -27.51
CA ALA A 538 18.67 19.51 -26.91
C ALA A 538 19.99 20.07 -26.36
N VAL A 539 20.79 19.24 -25.69
CA VAL A 539 22.09 19.66 -25.14
C VAL A 539 23.26 19.47 -26.10
N ARG A 540 23.01 19.09 -27.36
CA ARG A 540 24.05 18.85 -28.37
C ARG A 540 24.91 20.09 -28.65
N LYS A 541 24.41 21.30 -28.40
CA LYS A 541 25.19 22.54 -28.54
C LYS A 541 26.45 22.59 -27.66
N PHE A 542 26.52 21.74 -26.63
CA PHE A 542 27.69 21.58 -25.76
C PHE A 542 28.66 20.48 -26.22
N ALA A 543 28.39 19.82 -27.35
CA ALA A 543 29.30 18.87 -27.97
C ALA A 543 30.25 19.59 -28.97
N SER A 544 31.40 18.98 -29.22
CA SER A 544 32.34 19.39 -30.27
C SER A 544 32.87 18.16 -31.02
N LYS A 545 33.78 18.35 -31.98
CA LYS A 545 34.41 17.22 -32.70
C LYS A 545 35.19 16.29 -31.77
N GLU A 546 35.69 16.81 -30.66
CA GLU A 546 36.54 16.07 -29.70
C GLU A 546 35.81 15.72 -28.40
N ILE A 547 34.67 16.34 -28.13
CA ILE A 547 33.90 16.19 -26.89
C ILE A 547 32.47 15.75 -27.23
N ALA A 548 32.06 14.59 -26.72
CA ALA A 548 30.73 14.06 -26.95
C ALA A 548 29.77 14.36 -25.80
N VAL A 549 28.48 14.46 -26.14
CA VAL A 549 27.38 14.22 -25.20
C VAL A 549 26.98 12.75 -25.33
N ALA A 550 27.12 11.98 -24.25
CA ALA A 550 26.88 10.54 -24.30
C ALA A 550 25.40 10.18 -24.08
N LYS A 551 24.95 9.13 -24.77
CA LYS A 551 23.64 8.50 -24.60
C LYS A 551 23.82 7.12 -23.95
N LEU A 552 23.32 6.93 -22.73
CA LEU A 552 23.60 5.78 -21.88
C LEU A 552 22.28 5.07 -21.49
N PHE A 553 21.67 4.34 -22.42
CA PHE A 553 20.46 3.53 -22.19
C PHE A 553 20.46 2.25 -23.06
N ALA A 554 19.58 1.30 -22.75
CA ALA A 554 19.66 -0.10 -23.21
C ALA A 554 19.15 -0.41 -24.64
N LYS A 555 18.49 0.52 -25.33
CA LYS A 555 17.70 0.19 -26.53
C LYS A 555 18.52 -0.15 -27.78
N HIS A 556 19.71 0.45 -27.95
CA HIS A 556 20.47 0.37 -29.22
C HIS A 556 21.98 0.16 -29.05
N MET A 557 22.46 0.03 -27.80
CA MET A 557 23.86 -0.27 -27.52
C MET A 557 23.93 -1.19 -26.31
N LYS A 558 24.70 -2.27 -26.45
CA LYS A 558 25.03 -3.14 -25.32
C LYS A 558 25.91 -2.38 -24.32
N VAL A 559 25.94 -2.85 -23.08
CA VAL A 559 26.72 -2.22 -22.00
C VAL A 559 28.19 -2.17 -22.39
N ASP A 560 28.74 -3.28 -22.91
CA ASP A 560 30.14 -3.37 -23.36
C ASP A 560 30.51 -2.35 -24.45
N GLU A 561 29.57 -2.05 -25.35
CA GLU A 561 29.77 -1.04 -26.39
C GLU A 561 29.82 0.36 -25.80
N GLN A 562 29.00 0.65 -24.78
CA GLN A 562 29.03 1.92 -24.06
C GLN A 562 30.30 2.04 -23.19
N VAL A 563 30.74 0.95 -22.58
CA VAL A 563 32.04 0.88 -21.88
C VAL A 563 33.19 1.18 -22.83
N ALA A 564 33.21 0.54 -24.02
CA ALA A 564 34.22 0.79 -25.04
C ALA A 564 34.20 2.24 -25.56
N PHE A 565 33.00 2.82 -25.71
CA PHE A 565 32.81 4.22 -26.07
C PHE A 565 33.37 5.18 -24.99
N LEU A 566 32.98 5.00 -23.73
CA LEU A 566 33.44 5.85 -22.62
C LEU A 566 34.96 5.77 -22.40
N LYS A 567 35.56 4.61 -22.65
CA LYS A 567 37.02 4.41 -22.58
C LYS A 567 37.80 5.09 -23.71
N LYS A 568 37.14 5.54 -24.79
CA LYS A 568 37.79 6.14 -25.97
C LYS A 568 37.40 7.59 -26.21
N THR A 569 36.40 8.11 -25.50
CA THR A 569 35.78 9.39 -25.81
C THR A 569 35.77 10.32 -24.59
N ARG A 570 36.12 11.59 -24.80
CA ARG A 570 35.93 12.65 -23.81
C ARG A 570 34.45 13.04 -23.82
N VAL A 571 33.82 13.00 -22.65
CA VAL A 571 32.40 13.30 -22.50
C VAL A 571 32.22 14.48 -21.55
N SER A 572 31.40 15.47 -21.93
CA SER A 572 31.07 16.62 -21.07
C SER A 572 29.79 16.33 -20.27
N ILE A 573 28.74 15.92 -20.98
CA ILE A 573 27.42 15.61 -20.44
C ILE A 573 27.07 14.17 -20.82
N THR A 574 26.46 13.44 -19.88
CA THR A 574 25.91 12.11 -20.13
C THR A 574 24.44 12.11 -19.83
N VAL A 575 23.66 11.39 -20.63
CA VAL A 575 22.21 11.31 -20.51
C VAL A 575 21.79 9.85 -20.55
N GLY A 576 21.03 9.39 -19.55
CA GLY A 576 20.69 7.97 -19.47
C GLY A 576 19.51 7.66 -18.57
N THR A 577 19.15 6.38 -18.56
CA THR A 577 18.18 5.81 -17.61
C THR A 577 18.90 5.40 -16.32
N PRO A 578 18.26 5.48 -15.14
CA PRO A 578 18.91 5.21 -13.85
C PRO A 578 19.69 3.88 -13.82
N ALA A 579 19.06 2.78 -14.25
CA ALA A 579 19.68 1.45 -14.24
C ALA A 579 20.99 1.38 -15.05
N ARG A 580 20.99 1.94 -16.27
CA ARG A 580 22.18 1.93 -17.15
C ARG A 580 23.28 2.85 -16.63
N LEU A 581 22.92 4.00 -16.05
CA LEU A 581 23.88 4.90 -15.44
C LEU A 581 24.55 4.24 -14.22
N SER A 582 23.77 3.58 -13.35
CA SER A 582 24.31 2.80 -12.23
C SER A 582 25.29 1.72 -12.70
N GLU A 583 24.90 0.91 -13.67
CA GLU A 583 25.73 -0.17 -14.20
C GLU A 583 27.08 0.31 -14.75
N LEU A 584 27.12 1.47 -15.44
CA LEU A 584 28.35 2.06 -15.97
C LEU A 584 29.21 2.74 -14.91
N ILE A 585 28.62 3.22 -13.82
CA ILE A 585 29.36 3.72 -12.65
C ILE A 585 29.99 2.53 -11.93
N ASP A 586 29.21 1.49 -11.66
CA ASP A 586 29.60 0.32 -10.86
C ASP A 586 30.71 -0.49 -11.54
N ASN A 587 30.74 -0.52 -12.87
CA ASN A 587 31.84 -1.15 -13.63
C ASN A 587 33.04 -0.21 -13.89
N GLY A 588 33.00 1.03 -13.38
CA GLY A 588 34.07 2.02 -13.47
C GLY A 588 34.27 2.66 -14.85
N ALA A 589 33.40 2.39 -15.83
CA ALA A 589 33.51 3.01 -17.16
C ALA A 589 33.05 4.47 -17.16
N LEU A 590 32.07 4.82 -16.32
CA LEU A 590 31.60 6.18 -16.11
C LEU A 590 32.20 6.75 -14.82
N SER A 591 33.20 7.61 -14.96
CA SER A 591 33.94 8.18 -13.84
C SER A 591 33.20 9.38 -13.23
N LEU A 592 33.03 9.37 -11.90
CA LEU A 592 32.41 10.45 -11.14
C LEU A 592 33.39 11.55 -10.70
N GLU A 593 34.68 11.39 -11.00
CA GLU A 593 35.76 12.25 -10.48
C GLU A 593 35.57 13.73 -10.82
N GLY A 594 35.09 14.03 -12.03
CA GLY A 594 34.82 15.37 -12.54
C GLY A 594 33.35 15.79 -12.49
N LEU A 595 32.48 15.00 -11.85
CA LEU A 595 31.05 15.27 -11.80
C LEU A 595 30.78 16.48 -10.90
N HIS A 596 30.07 17.49 -11.41
CA HIS A 596 29.64 18.66 -10.64
C HIS A 596 28.15 18.66 -10.36
N ARG A 597 27.35 17.96 -11.17
CA ARG A 597 25.90 18.05 -11.09
C ARG A 597 25.17 16.85 -11.66
N VAL A 598 24.06 16.51 -11.01
CA VAL A 598 23.08 15.52 -11.44
C VAL A 598 21.77 16.26 -11.70
N VAL A 599 21.16 16.03 -12.86
CA VAL A 599 19.89 16.65 -13.25
C VAL A 599 18.86 15.56 -13.51
N VAL A 600 17.72 15.62 -12.85
CA VAL A 600 16.60 14.70 -13.07
C VAL A 600 15.58 15.37 -13.98
N ASP A 601 15.24 14.76 -15.12
CA ASP A 601 14.18 15.20 -16.04
C ASP A 601 12.81 14.86 -15.41
N ALA A 602 12.41 15.66 -14.43
CA ALA A 602 11.29 15.45 -13.52
C ALA A 602 9.99 16.07 -14.05
N SER A 603 10.10 17.25 -14.68
CA SER A 603 8.95 17.94 -15.27
C SER A 603 8.37 17.21 -16.46
N HIS A 604 9.14 16.41 -17.20
CA HIS A 604 8.63 15.72 -18.39
C HIS A 604 7.62 14.63 -18.03
N ILE A 605 6.47 14.63 -18.73
CA ILE A 605 5.46 13.58 -18.68
C ILE A 605 5.31 12.91 -20.06
N ASP A 606 5.08 11.59 -20.06
CA ASP A 606 4.81 10.83 -21.28
C ASP A 606 3.35 11.02 -21.77
N GLN A 607 3.01 10.36 -22.89
CA GLN A 607 1.65 10.37 -23.46
C GLN A 607 0.58 9.83 -22.50
N LYS A 608 0.97 9.07 -21.48
CA LYS A 608 0.08 8.54 -20.43
C LYS A 608 0.10 9.41 -19.17
N LYS A 609 0.61 10.65 -19.26
CA LYS A 609 0.75 11.62 -18.16
C LYS A 609 1.67 11.14 -17.02
N ARG A 610 2.70 10.34 -17.30
CA ARG A 610 3.64 9.80 -16.29
C ARG A 610 5.04 10.37 -16.46
N GLY A 611 5.64 10.85 -15.38
CA GLY A 611 7.05 11.25 -15.33
C GLY A 611 7.98 10.16 -14.81
N VAL A 612 9.27 10.48 -14.68
CA VAL A 612 10.31 9.54 -14.20
C VAL A 612 10.04 9.02 -12.78
N MET A 613 9.29 9.77 -11.97
CA MET A 613 8.95 9.43 -10.59
C MET A 613 7.59 8.74 -10.42
N ASP A 614 6.84 8.51 -11.50
CA ASP A 614 5.45 8.07 -11.42
C ASP A 614 5.24 6.57 -11.68
N MET A 615 6.33 5.83 -11.90
CA MET A 615 6.29 4.38 -12.14
C MET A 615 7.32 3.68 -11.25
N LYS A 616 6.97 2.53 -10.66
CA LYS A 616 7.87 1.75 -9.80
C LYS A 616 9.20 1.43 -10.50
N ASP A 617 9.14 1.00 -11.76
CA ASP A 617 10.30 0.58 -12.56
C ASP A 617 11.27 1.71 -12.91
N THR A 618 10.86 2.98 -12.80
CA THR A 618 11.74 4.13 -13.01
C THR A 618 12.08 4.84 -11.71
N MET A 619 11.12 4.98 -10.80
CA MET A 619 11.28 5.67 -9.52
C MET A 619 12.19 4.92 -8.57
N MET A 620 12.06 3.60 -8.42
CA MET A 620 12.91 2.84 -7.50
C MET A 620 14.38 2.79 -7.96
N PRO A 621 14.67 2.56 -9.26
CA PRO A 621 16.03 2.71 -9.76
C PRO A 621 16.55 4.16 -9.68
N LEU A 622 15.69 5.17 -9.85
CA LEU A 622 16.08 6.57 -9.66
C LEU A 622 16.47 6.85 -8.21
N ALA A 623 15.65 6.44 -7.23
CA ALA A 623 15.94 6.62 -5.81
C ALA A 623 17.28 5.98 -5.43
N LYS A 624 17.48 4.70 -5.80
CA LYS A 624 18.75 3.98 -5.59
C LYS A 624 19.94 4.64 -6.29
N PHE A 625 19.73 5.22 -7.47
CA PHE A 625 20.78 5.94 -8.18
C PHE A 625 21.17 7.23 -7.46
N LEU A 626 20.19 8.02 -7.00
CA LEU A 626 20.44 9.28 -6.30
C LEU A 626 20.99 9.07 -4.89
N SER A 627 20.67 7.96 -4.25
CA SER A 627 21.17 7.59 -2.92
C SER A 627 22.49 6.83 -2.94
N LYS A 628 23.20 6.78 -4.09
CA LYS A 628 24.56 6.22 -4.14
C LYS A 628 25.47 6.97 -3.17
N LYS A 629 26.29 6.24 -2.43
CA LYS A 629 27.17 6.78 -1.39
C LYS A 629 28.09 7.87 -1.95
N GLU A 630 28.59 7.67 -3.16
CA GLU A 630 29.45 8.62 -3.88
C GLU A 630 28.77 9.96 -4.19
N PHE A 631 27.44 10.00 -4.17
CA PHE A 631 26.65 11.23 -4.30
C PHE A 631 26.27 11.79 -2.94
N GLN A 632 25.78 10.96 -2.02
CA GLN A 632 25.38 11.36 -0.67
C GLN A 632 26.50 12.09 0.07
N ASP A 633 27.73 11.54 0.01
CA ASP A 633 28.91 12.14 0.63
C ASP A 633 29.23 13.54 0.07
N ARG A 634 28.73 13.88 -1.13
CA ARG A 634 29.04 15.13 -1.84
C ARG A 634 27.92 16.15 -1.87
N TYR A 635 26.68 15.77 -1.54
CA TYR A 635 25.56 16.70 -1.63
C TYR A 635 25.66 17.87 -0.64
N THR A 636 26.24 17.61 0.53
CA THR A 636 26.46 18.61 1.60
C THR A 636 27.94 18.95 1.80
N ASP A 637 28.82 18.52 0.89
CA ASP A 637 30.26 18.76 0.97
C ASP A 637 30.63 20.16 0.47
N GLU A 638 31.32 20.94 1.29
CA GLU A 638 31.70 22.32 0.98
C GLU A 638 32.90 22.43 0.01
N GLU A 639 33.79 21.43 0.00
CA GLU A 639 35.02 21.44 -0.81
C GLU A 639 34.77 20.88 -2.22
N LYS A 640 33.95 19.83 -2.34
CA LYS A 640 33.62 19.14 -3.59
C LYS A 640 32.11 18.91 -3.78
N PRO A 641 31.29 19.99 -3.76
CA PRO A 641 29.83 19.89 -3.81
C PRO A 641 29.35 19.20 -5.08
N LEU A 642 28.23 18.50 -4.96
CA LEU A 642 27.47 17.94 -6.07
C LEU A 642 26.06 18.54 -6.10
N SER A 643 25.72 19.31 -7.14
CA SER A 643 24.37 19.87 -7.23
C SER A 643 23.39 18.84 -7.78
N LEU A 644 22.37 18.50 -7.00
CA LEU A 644 21.23 17.72 -7.46
C LEU A 644 20.09 18.66 -7.84
N LEU A 645 19.74 18.70 -9.12
CA LEU A 645 18.72 19.58 -9.68
C LEU A 645 17.58 18.75 -10.28
N PHE A 646 16.35 19.22 -10.09
CA PHE A 646 15.17 18.67 -10.76
C PHE A 646 14.79 19.63 -11.86
N PHE A 647 14.86 19.16 -13.10
CA PHE A 647 14.44 19.87 -14.31
C PHE A 647 13.00 19.51 -14.61
#